data_AF-A0A1Y1MG82-F1
#
_entry.id   AF-A0A1Y1MG82-F1
#
_cell.length_a   1.000
_cell.length_b   1.000
_cell.length_c   1.000
_cell.angle_alpha   90.00
_cell.angle_beta   90.00
_cell.angle_gamma   90.00
#
_symmetry.space_group_name_H-M   'P 1'
#
loop_
_entity.id
_entity.type
_entity.pdbx_description
1 polymer ?
#
loop_
_entity_poly.entity_id
_entity_poly.type
_entity_poly.pdbx_seq_one_letter_code
_entity_poly.pdbx_strand_id
1 'polypeptide(L)'
;MGTISKVVLWMLILISCSEGIEFSHCVWEKGFCKRIRCADVDGTTLNTNLAQFWSKPPPKWVNDKGDCYTFEIVKSKVPTLSKLDVDARYEFEEARLSSLQIMYVNEDAFGAFGKLKRLYLDDNSLSNIRFDGGLGSLEELSLEVNNLERTPDLSGLLKLKTLNLESNKLSSIDGLTCNLLALEKLTVRFNRLTTTGSCLGYNRNLSILHLGYNRIPALTKDGFANLTSLQVLDLDHNEISTIEHGTFDGLTSLKSLYLQHNKLVHLEVDVFSGLPQLTLLSIAHNLIESFEPGLFANLSRVLNIYLRNNPVSMFKTGTFRGLESIYSLDLDSMPVKEIKPKAFAGLHYANLLTLSNCNITKIHPHAFEDLPEAVVLRLDSNQFQLASNMFVGLRKLTNLALHGNVFTVIPPHGFNGLGELRNLRLQNLGITRLELEAFKGLNQLMYLNMSGNLLETMQENCLTGMPKLQILDLSRNRIKWIWGNAFHELHGVYQIELVGNQVARLNPYGFDGLRNLTQLDLSGQSIRVIAPEAFDGLERLQNLSLQGNDIADLPKGTFAILNRLDKLDLSKNNIGNLRSGTFGSSSITALNLSQSGLQAIEPGAFGGLGMLKSIDLAGNNLKRLRNGTFSGLGTLKSLNLRNLNIGIIEEGAFAGLDGLVKLFLKDNPLGQLKARSFVGLPSLQVLILPDGLTAIEAKAFEGLGNVSSSIIVHNAQLSTVEADTFSGLSKVMFLIFRNASIGTIRTNGFRGSRRLQGITFSNCTINTMENRAFADIGTVTFIANENFRKCSNRPVMLRNGHYTFCQMGLKEIQVGAFQDIHLHTESDTKGIPELELNLNFNELTTIYTNTFIGMEHIEELSINDNELVTIEENAFSTLSALKRLNLANNYIQNLKDAFLGLGKLETLNLDNNNISSLHANLFTPLTELRFLNLGSNYLTELAAGDFPKIPLRTLDLGNNNISDIANGTFDQITTLDTLNISFNSLERFDIGALSPLQKLKTFLVGVNNLREFDALRLVNTVPKLELIDLNDNEIPCNDLPHILTVFKTHRLEYVTNTETTSVGNFDRVACTPSESPQMLNASIYKSVLRKIHGKLDSVLDSLRTPSEGPTDTNSKAIQSKIDSLFSTLQSSATRNESVSAFQVVLIIMCVVICVFQLYSVYKRCRNTNRS
;
A
#
# COMPACT_ATOMS: atom_id res chain seq x y z
N MET A 1 10.17 17.44 -18.67
CA MET A 1 10.19 16.13 -17.97
C MET A 1 10.37 16.34 -16.46
N GLY A 2 9.31 16.64 -15.71
CA GLY A 2 9.43 17.07 -14.30
C GLY A 2 8.42 16.45 -13.33
N THR A 3 7.70 15.40 -13.71
CA THR A 3 6.53 14.94 -12.93
C THR A 3 6.40 13.43 -12.70
N ILE A 4 7.40 12.62 -13.05
CA ILE A 4 7.35 11.15 -12.84
C ILE A 4 8.27 10.67 -11.70
N SER A 5 9.21 11.50 -11.22
CA SER A 5 10.20 11.08 -10.21
C SER A 5 9.68 11.02 -8.76
N LYS A 6 8.57 11.68 -8.42
CA LYS A 6 8.15 11.83 -7.01
C LYS A 6 7.31 10.67 -6.44
N VAL A 7 6.73 9.82 -7.29
CA VAL A 7 5.92 8.67 -6.82
C VAL A 7 6.80 7.45 -6.52
N VAL A 8 7.95 7.32 -7.18
CA VAL A 8 8.90 6.20 -6.99
C VAL A 8 9.80 6.41 -5.75
N LEU A 9 10.07 7.67 -5.38
CA LEU A 9 10.93 8.00 -4.24
C LEU A 9 10.24 7.76 -2.88
N TRP A 10 8.91 7.77 -2.81
CA TRP A 10 8.16 7.57 -1.57
C TRP A 10 8.01 6.10 -1.16
N MET A 11 8.15 5.13 -2.08
CA MET A 11 8.08 3.69 -1.75
C MET A 11 9.41 3.11 -1.22
N LEU A 12 10.54 3.77 -1.47
CA LEU A 12 11.88 3.28 -1.07
C LEU A 12 12.30 3.70 0.36
N ILE A 13 11.59 4.65 0.98
CA ILE A 13 11.97 5.23 2.29
C ILE A 13 11.39 4.44 3.49
N LEU A 14 10.55 3.43 3.27
CA LEU A 14 9.94 2.62 4.34
C LEU A 14 10.67 1.32 4.69
N ILE A 15 11.87 1.07 4.14
CA ILE A 15 12.59 -0.23 4.31
C ILE A 15 13.98 -0.11 4.98
N SER A 16 14.45 1.07 5.38
CA SER A 16 15.80 1.19 5.99
C SER A 16 15.84 2.08 7.23
N CYS A 17 15.61 1.50 8.41
CA CYS A 17 16.01 2.05 9.72
C CYS A 17 16.18 0.90 10.73
N SER A 18 17.32 0.21 10.65
CA SER A 18 17.88 -0.56 11.75
C SER A 18 19.40 -0.51 11.62
N GLU A 19 20.07 0.26 12.47
CA GLU A 19 21.44 0.03 12.93
C GLU A 19 21.84 1.16 13.91
N GLY A 20 21.82 0.83 15.19
CA GLY A 20 22.45 1.63 16.26
C GLY A 20 23.86 1.09 16.53
N ILE A 21 24.82 1.98 16.76
CA ILE A 21 26.19 1.65 17.14
C ILE A 21 26.34 1.94 18.65
N GLU A 22 26.67 0.90 19.43
CA GLU A 22 26.88 0.90 20.88
C GLU A 22 28.33 1.29 21.26
N PHE A 23 28.51 2.11 22.31
CA PHE A 23 29.77 2.21 23.06
C PHE A 23 29.46 2.39 24.56
N SER A 24 30.09 1.56 25.42
CA SER A 24 29.92 1.48 26.87
C SER A 24 30.96 2.31 27.64
N HIS A 25 30.65 3.55 28.06
CA HIS A 25 31.61 4.40 28.81
C HIS A 25 30.97 5.38 29.81
N CYS A 26 31.64 5.61 30.95
CA CYS A 26 31.37 6.74 31.85
C CYS A 26 31.83 8.06 31.21
N VAL A 27 31.02 9.12 31.34
CA VAL A 27 31.29 10.42 30.72
C VAL A 27 31.01 11.59 31.66
N TRP A 28 31.75 12.68 31.44
CA TRP A 28 31.46 13.99 32.03
C TRP A 28 30.38 14.69 31.20
N GLU A 29 29.25 15.01 31.81
CA GLU A 29 28.18 15.81 31.22
C GLU A 29 28.19 17.24 31.78
N LYS A 30 28.16 18.22 30.87
CA LYS A 30 28.06 19.65 31.23
C LYS A 30 26.59 20.08 31.24
N GLY A 31 26.05 20.36 32.43
CA GLY A 31 24.68 20.84 32.66
C GLY A 31 24.62 21.88 33.79
N PHE A 32 23.46 22.01 34.44
CA PHE A 32 23.25 22.91 35.59
C PHE A 32 24.08 22.53 36.84
N CYS A 33 24.37 21.23 37.04
CA CYS A 33 25.44 20.72 37.91
C CYS A 33 26.44 19.92 37.05
N LYS A 34 27.70 19.86 37.48
CA LYS A 34 28.71 19.00 36.85
C LYS A 34 28.33 17.55 37.16
N ARG A 35 27.98 16.75 36.15
CA ARG A 35 27.52 15.36 36.35
C ARG A 35 28.48 14.35 35.74
N ILE A 36 28.70 13.25 36.44
CA ILE A 36 29.29 12.04 35.88
C ILE A 36 28.17 11.04 35.65
N ARG A 37 28.05 10.56 34.41
CA ARG A 37 27.05 9.57 34.03
C ARG A 37 27.73 8.33 33.47
N CYS A 38 27.41 7.17 34.05
CA CYS A 38 27.86 5.86 33.58
C CYS A 38 26.67 5.09 32.99
N ALA A 39 26.83 4.55 31.77
CA ALA A 39 25.80 3.78 31.08
C ALA A 39 26.34 2.43 30.59
N ASP A 40 25.44 1.43 30.54
CA ASP A 40 25.69 0.09 29.98
C ASP A 40 26.88 -0.64 30.64
N VAL A 41 26.93 -0.59 31.98
CA VAL A 41 28.02 -1.17 32.77
C VAL A 41 27.53 -2.42 33.51
N ASP A 42 28.25 -3.54 33.39
CA ASP A 42 27.98 -4.74 34.21
C ASP A 42 28.60 -4.59 35.60
N GLY A 43 27.93 -5.08 36.65
CA GLY A 43 28.36 -5.01 38.04
C GLY A 43 29.76 -5.61 38.30
N THR A 44 30.23 -6.52 37.44
CA THR A 44 31.59 -7.10 37.52
C THR A 44 32.68 -6.20 36.97
N THR A 45 32.33 -5.25 36.08
CA THR A 45 33.28 -4.35 35.39
C THR A 45 33.17 -2.91 35.84
N LEU A 46 32.16 -2.55 36.66
CA LEU A 46 31.88 -1.19 37.09
C LEU A 46 33.06 -0.49 37.76
N ASN A 47 33.69 -1.12 38.75
CA ASN A 47 34.84 -0.54 39.43
C ASN A 47 36.07 -0.44 38.51
N THR A 48 36.28 -1.42 37.62
CA THR A 48 37.35 -1.36 36.61
C THR A 48 37.14 -0.20 35.63
N ASN A 49 35.91 0.02 35.18
CA ASN A 49 35.55 1.09 34.25
C ASN A 49 35.64 2.48 34.92
N LEU A 50 35.24 2.58 36.19
CA LEU A 50 35.42 3.79 36.99
C LEU A 50 36.91 4.09 37.19
N ALA A 51 37.72 3.12 37.61
CA ALA A 51 39.17 3.29 37.76
C ALA A 51 39.85 3.73 36.45
N GLN A 52 39.45 3.14 35.31
CA GLN A 52 39.92 3.58 33.99
C GLN A 52 39.46 5.00 33.64
N PHE A 53 38.22 5.38 33.97
CA PHE A 53 37.72 6.73 33.76
C PHE A 53 38.52 7.76 34.56
N TRP A 54 38.82 7.46 35.82
CA TRP A 54 39.62 8.33 36.70
C TRP A 54 41.08 8.46 36.28
N SER A 55 41.63 7.48 35.55
CA SER A 55 42.98 7.56 35.00
C SER A 55 43.13 8.62 33.90
N LYS A 56 42.03 9.07 33.30
CA LYS A 56 42.03 10.11 32.27
C LYS A 56 42.00 11.51 32.91
N PRO A 57 42.75 12.49 32.38
CA PRO A 57 42.70 13.85 32.90
C PRO A 57 41.29 14.43 32.70
N PRO A 58 40.71 15.10 33.71
CA PRO A 58 39.38 15.70 33.58
C PRO A 58 39.38 16.81 32.53
N PRO A 59 38.24 17.07 31.86
CA PRO A 59 38.10 18.20 30.96
C PRO A 59 38.49 19.53 31.64
N LYS A 60 39.10 20.46 30.88
CA LYS A 60 39.64 21.73 31.42
C LYS A 60 38.61 22.56 32.23
N TRP A 61 37.32 22.43 31.93
CA TRP A 61 36.22 23.13 32.60
C TRP A 61 35.78 22.51 33.94
N VAL A 62 36.34 21.35 34.32
CA VAL A 62 36.00 20.67 35.59
C VAL A 62 36.67 21.35 36.80
N ASN A 63 37.79 22.05 36.60
CA ASN A 63 38.61 22.66 37.66
C ASN A 63 38.11 24.03 38.17
N ASP A 64 37.01 24.55 37.63
CA ASP A 64 36.39 25.78 38.14
C ASP A 64 35.70 25.47 39.48
N LYS A 65 36.27 25.98 40.59
CA LYS A 65 35.72 25.80 41.95
C LYS A 65 34.34 26.47 42.06
N GLY A 66 33.30 25.69 42.36
CA GLY A 66 31.98 26.24 42.74
C GLY A 66 30.73 25.44 42.40
N ASP A 67 30.81 24.37 41.58
CA ASP A 67 29.61 23.69 41.06
C ASP A 67 29.26 22.40 41.83
N CYS A 68 27.97 22.10 42.01
CA CYS A 68 27.53 20.84 42.60
C CYS A 68 27.89 19.65 41.69
N TYR A 69 28.30 18.53 42.30
CA TYR A 69 28.66 17.31 41.59
C TYR A 69 27.59 16.23 41.79
N THR A 70 27.05 15.71 40.68
CA THR A 70 26.11 14.57 40.67
C THR A 70 26.78 13.32 40.11
N PHE A 71 26.59 12.19 40.77
CA PHE A 71 27.01 10.87 40.29
C PHE A 71 25.79 10.05 39.86
N GLU A 72 25.75 9.57 38.63
CA GLU A 72 24.61 8.84 38.07
C GLU A 72 25.05 7.57 37.33
N ILE A 73 24.35 6.46 37.58
CA ILE A 73 24.47 5.22 36.80
C ILE A 73 23.11 4.93 36.16
N VAL A 74 23.09 4.65 34.86
CA VAL A 74 21.88 4.30 34.11
C VAL A 74 22.10 3.05 33.25
N LYS A 75 21.00 2.40 32.83
CA LYS A 75 21.00 1.27 31.88
C LYS A 75 21.98 0.13 32.24
N SER A 76 22.24 -0.06 33.52
CA SER A 76 23.21 -1.03 34.03
C SER A 76 22.48 -2.07 34.85
N LYS A 77 22.95 -3.32 34.82
CA LYS A 77 22.48 -4.37 35.74
C LYS A 77 23.53 -4.55 36.83
N VAL A 78 23.23 -4.06 38.03
CA VAL A 78 24.14 -4.10 39.18
C VAL A 78 23.43 -4.79 40.36
N PRO A 79 23.32 -6.14 40.34
CA PRO A 79 22.62 -6.90 41.38
C PRO A 79 23.13 -6.64 42.80
N THR A 80 24.43 -6.40 42.93
CA THR A 80 25.10 -6.10 44.21
C THR A 80 25.91 -4.82 44.06
N LEU A 81 25.54 -3.79 44.81
CA LEU A 81 26.31 -2.55 44.89
C LEU A 81 27.46 -2.73 45.89
N SER A 82 28.67 -2.93 45.37
CA SER A 82 29.90 -2.96 46.15
C SER A 82 30.49 -1.56 46.30
N LYS A 83 31.58 -1.43 47.06
CA LYS A 83 32.31 -0.17 47.24
C LYS A 83 32.62 0.46 45.87
N LEU A 84 32.07 1.63 45.61
CA LEU A 84 32.28 2.37 44.37
C LEU A 84 33.65 3.06 44.41
N ASP A 85 34.52 2.76 43.44
CA ASP A 85 35.83 3.40 43.32
C ASP A 85 35.70 4.80 42.71
N VAL A 86 35.51 5.80 43.56
CA VAL A 86 35.30 7.20 43.20
C VAL A 86 36.54 8.00 43.60
N ASP A 87 37.06 8.80 42.66
CA ASP A 87 38.23 9.64 42.91
C ASP A 87 37.93 10.69 43.97
N ALA A 88 38.68 10.63 45.09
CA ALA A 88 38.52 11.48 46.26
C ALA A 88 38.69 12.99 45.99
N ARG A 89 39.19 13.38 44.81
CA ARG A 89 39.26 14.79 44.40
C ARG A 89 37.88 15.42 44.13
N TYR A 90 36.85 14.61 43.92
CA TYR A 90 35.49 15.09 43.61
C TYR A 90 34.54 14.78 44.77
N GLU A 91 33.85 15.81 45.25
CA GLU A 91 32.91 15.70 46.36
C GLU A 91 31.47 15.79 45.83
N PHE A 92 30.79 14.65 45.75
CA PHE A 92 29.41 14.57 45.24
C PHE A 92 28.39 14.97 46.30
N GLU A 93 27.45 15.85 45.91
CA GLU A 93 26.30 16.21 46.75
C GLU A 93 25.07 15.34 46.45
N GLU A 94 25.03 14.70 45.28
CA GLU A 94 23.90 13.89 44.84
C GLU A 94 24.34 12.60 44.12
N ALA A 95 23.68 11.50 44.43
CA ALA A 95 23.89 10.20 43.78
C ALA A 95 22.54 9.62 43.30
N ARG A 96 22.48 9.26 42.03
CA ARG A 96 21.30 8.65 41.37
C ARG A 96 21.62 7.25 40.91
N LEU A 97 21.04 6.27 41.59
CA LEU A 97 21.28 4.84 41.41
C LEU A 97 19.95 4.09 41.23
N SER A 98 19.02 4.69 40.51
CA SER A 98 17.67 4.17 40.28
C SER A 98 17.61 3.22 39.08
N SER A 99 16.69 2.24 39.10
CA SER A 99 16.46 1.30 37.97
C SER A 99 17.68 0.43 37.61
N LEU A 100 18.48 0.03 38.60
CA LEU A 100 19.73 -0.74 38.40
C LEU A 100 19.62 -2.22 38.76
N GLN A 101 18.43 -2.68 39.16
CA GLN A 101 18.17 -4.04 39.67
C GLN A 101 19.02 -4.39 40.90
N ILE A 102 19.37 -3.40 41.72
CA ILE A 102 20.14 -3.64 42.95
C ILE A 102 19.29 -4.45 43.92
N MET A 103 19.80 -5.60 44.33
CA MET A 103 19.21 -6.46 45.37
C MET A 103 19.90 -6.27 46.72
N TYR A 104 21.19 -5.95 46.72
CA TYR A 104 21.99 -5.80 47.93
C TYR A 104 22.96 -4.62 47.84
N VAL A 105 23.05 -3.84 48.92
CA VAL A 105 24.01 -2.74 49.09
C VAL A 105 24.98 -3.14 50.20
N ASN A 106 26.27 -3.21 49.89
CA ASN A 106 27.30 -3.47 50.90
C ASN A 106 27.47 -2.26 51.84
N GLU A 107 27.90 -2.53 53.07
CA GLU A 107 28.14 -1.52 54.11
C GLU A 107 29.10 -0.39 53.65
N ASP A 108 30.16 -0.76 52.92
CA ASP A 108 31.15 0.19 52.38
C ASP A 108 30.78 0.83 51.03
N ALA A 109 29.60 0.53 50.47
CA ALA A 109 29.21 0.95 49.11
C ALA A 109 29.38 2.46 48.88
N PHE A 110 29.06 3.25 49.91
CA PHE A 110 29.09 4.71 49.88
C PHE A 110 30.26 5.34 50.64
N GLY A 111 31.30 4.57 50.99
CA GLY A 111 32.41 5.06 51.83
C GLY A 111 33.16 6.28 51.27
N ALA A 112 33.11 6.52 49.96
CA ALA A 112 33.72 7.69 49.30
C ALA A 112 32.81 8.94 49.27
N PHE A 113 31.55 8.85 49.68
CA PHE A 113 30.52 9.88 49.50
C PHE A 113 30.26 10.74 50.76
N GLY A 114 31.33 11.17 51.45
CA GLY A 114 31.24 11.86 52.76
C GLY A 114 30.43 13.17 52.80
N LYS A 115 30.18 13.81 51.66
CA LYS A 115 29.43 15.07 51.52
C LYS A 115 28.06 14.93 50.85
N LEU A 116 27.61 13.70 50.63
CA LEU A 116 26.35 13.43 49.96
C LEU A 116 25.17 14.00 50.73
N LYS A 117 24.33 14.79 50.06
CA LYS A 117 23.08 15.37 50.59
C LYS A 117 21.85 14.65 50.08
N ARG A 118 21.88 14.11 48.85
CA ARG A 118 20.74 13.44 48.21
C ARG A 118 21.13 12.09 47.63
N LEU A 119 20.36 11.05 47.94
CA LEU A 119 20.57 9.69 47.45
C LEU A 119 19.27 9.10 46.92
N TYR A 120 19.27 8.69 45.66
CA TYR A 120 18.13 8.06 44.99
C TYR A 120 18.47 6.61 44.66
N LEU A 121 17.72 5.68 45.23
CA LEU A 121 17.84 4.22 45.04
C LEU A 121 16.51 3.62 44.57
N ASP A 122 15.75 4.41 43.82
CA ASP A 122 14.38 4.08 43.40
C ASP A 122 14.35 2.95 42.36
N ASP A 123 13.22 2.26 42.24
CA ASP A 123 12.99 1.24 41.21
C ASP A 123 14.09 0.16 41.20
N ASN A 124 14.42 -0.35 42.38
CA ASN A 124 15.38 -1.43 42.56
C ASN A 124 14.68 -2.66 43.18
N SER A 125 15.45 -3.66 43.55
CA SER A 125 14.95 -4.90 44.13
C SER A 125 15.38 -5.08 45.58
N LEU A 126 15.62 -3.97 46.30
CA LEU A 126 16.11 -3.99 47.68
C LEU A 126 15.05 -4.58 48.61
N SER A 127 15.39 -5.64 49.33
CA SER A 127 14.54 -6.23 50.38
C SER A 127 14.92 -5.73 51.78
N ASN A 128 16.16 -5.27 51.96
CA ASN A 128 16.67 -4.63 53.17
C ASN A 128 17.83 -3.68 52.79
N ILE A 129 18.05 -2.64 53.60
CA ILE A 129 19.19 -1.72 53.45
C ILE A 129 19.64 -1.20 54.81
N ARG A 130 20.95 -1.06 54.98
CA ARG A 130 21.63 -0.52 56.15
C ARG A 130 22.81 0.34 55.69
N PHE A 131 23.08 1.44 56.40
CA PHE A 131 24.21 2.32 56.13
C PHE A 131 25.14 2.38 57.34
N ASP A 132 26.30 1.74 57.24
CA ASP A 132 27.30 1.72 58.31
C ASP A 132 28.40 2.78 58.06
N GLY A 133 28.02 4.05 58.27
CA GLY A 133 28.93 5.19 58.20
C GLY A 133 29.05 5.86 56.81
N GLY A 134 29.73 7.01 56.76
CA GLY A 134 30.00 7.74 55.51
C GLY A 134 28.90 8.67 54.98
N LEU A 135 27.63 8.50 55.38
CA LEU A 135 26.49 9.29 54.88
C LEU A 135 25.90 10.31 55.89
N GLY A 136 26.67 10.75 56.88
CA GLY A 136 26.19 11.64 57.95
C GLY A 136 25.74 13.06 57.52
N SER A 137 25.91 13.41 56.24
CA SER A 137 25.48 14.69 55.66
C SER A 137 24.17 14.59 54.88
N LEU A 138 23.57 13.40 54.77
CA LEU A 138 22.40 13.15 53.92
C LEU A 138 21.15 13.87 54.45
N GLU A 139 20.48 14.63 53.58
CA GLU A 139 19.25 15.37 53.84
C GLU A 139 18.04 14.76 53.11
N GLU A 140 18.24 14.06 52.00
CA GLU A 140 17.19 13.40 51.22
C GLU A 140 17.57 11.99 50.81
N LEU A 141 16.66 11.04 51.05
CA LEU A 141 16.79 9.65 50.67
C LEU A 141 15.50 9.19 50.00
N SER A 142 15.64 8.61 48.80
CA SER A 142 14.54 7.98 48.09
C SER A 142 14.81 6.50 47.87
N LEU A 143 13.86 5.68 48.29
CA LEU A 143 13.85 4.22 48.22
C LEU A 143 12.52 3.75 47.61
N GLU A 144 11.93 4.56 46.74
CA GLU A 144 10.64 4.28 46.12
C GLU A 144 10.71 3.04 45.22
N VAL A 145 9.61 2.29 45.09
CA VAL A 145 9.51 1.09 44.23
C VAL A 145 10.66 0.11 44.52
N ASN A 146 10.62 -0.45 45.73
CA ASN A 146 11.54 -1.49 46.17
C ASN A 146 10.76 -2.63 46.83
N ASN A 147 11.46 -3.62 47.39
CA ASN A 147 10.88 -4.80 48.05
C ASN A 147 10.99 -4.74 49.58
N LEU A 148 11.09 -3.56 50.19
CA LEU A 148 11.29 -3.43 51.64
C LEU A 148 10.06 -3.88 52.42
N GLU A 149 10.19 -4.97 53.18
CA GLU A 149 9.11 -5.49 54.05
C GLU A 149 9.18 -4.93 55.48
N ARG A 150 10.37 -4.47 55.91
CA ARG A 150 10.63 -3.90 57.24
C ARG A 150 11.32 -2.56 57.09
N THR A 151 11.21 -1.72 58.12
CA THR A 151 11.90 -0.43 58.16
C THR A 151 13.41 -0.63 58.04
N PRO A 152 14.09 0.07 57.10
CA PRO A 152 15.54 0.02 57.01
C PRO A 152 16.20 0.63 58.26
N ASP A 153 17.41 0.18 58.59
CA ASP A 153 18.19 0.80 59.67
C ASP A 153 18.87 2.07 59.14
N LEU A 154 18.24 3.21 59.45
CA LEU A 154 18.71 4.56 59.09
C LEU A 154 19.17 5.36 60.32
N SER A 155 19.44 4.69 61.45
CA SER A 155 19.75 5.36 62.72
C SER A 155 20.96 6.31 62.66
N GLY A 156 21.89 6.07 61.73
CA GLY A 156 23.05 6.94 61.48
C GLY A 156 22.76 8.24 60.68
N LEU A 157 21.56 8.43 60.12
CA LEU A 157 21.22 9.52 59.20
C LEU A 157 20.48 10.68 59.89
N LEU A 158 21.05 11.22 60.96
CA LEU A 158 20.37 12.19 61.85
C LEU A 158 20.01 13.55 61.20
N LYS A 159 20.55 13.86 60.02
CA LYS A 159 20.25 15.09 59.26
C LYS A 159 19.16 14.93 58.20
N LEU A 160 18.60 13.72 58.08
CA LEU A 160 17.62 13.43 57.04
C LEU A 160 16.33 14.23 57.23
N LYS A 161 15.97 15.02 56.22
CA LYS A 161 14.76 15.87 56.18
C LYS A 161 13.67 15.29 55.30
N THR A 162 14.05 14.67 54.18
CA THR A 162 13.11 14.08 53.23
C THR A 162 13.37 12.59 53.08
N LEU A 163 12.33 11.79 53.31
CA LEU A 163 12.38 10.35 53.13
C LEU A 163 11.22 9.88 52.26
N ASN A 164 11.54 9.26 51.13
CA ASN A 164 10.57 8.64 50.23
C ASN A 164 10.70 7.11 50.28
N LEU A 165 9.62 6.46 50.70
CA LEU A 165 9.46 5.01 50.84
C LEU A 165 8.22 4.52 50.11
N GLU A 166 7.72 5.28 49.14
CA GLU A 166 6.52 4.92 48.37
C GLU A 166 6.70 3.57 47.66
N SER A 167 5.59 2.84 47.45
CA SER A 167 5.57 1.58 46.70
C SER A 167 6.54 0.51 47.23
N ASN A 168 6.45 0.24 48.54
CA ASN A 168 7.18 -0.84 49.22
C ASN A 168 6.18 -1.82 49.89
N LYS A 169 6.64 -2.64 50.84
CA LYS A 169 5.82 -3.64 51.55
C LYS A 169 5.82 -3.40 53.07
N LEU A 170 6.10 -2.18 53.52
CA LEU A 170 6.24 -1.85 54.94
C LEU A 170 4.91 -2.00 55.69
N SER A 171 4.96 -2.63 56.85
CA SER A 171 3.82 -2.77 57.77
C SER A 171 3.84 -1.80 58.96
N SER A 172 5.00 -1.17 59.24
CA SER A 172 5.17 -0.14 60.26
C SER A 172 6.28 0.83 59.84
N ILE A 173 6.27 2.04 60.41
CA ILE A 173 7.30 3.07 60.25
C ILE A 173 7.99 3.44 61.56
N ASP A 174 7.61 2.82 62.70
CA ASP A 174 8.10 3.23 64.03
C ASP A 174 9.63 3.14 64.14
N GLY A 175 10.26 2.11 63.56
CA GLY A 175 11.72 1.97 63.54
C GLY A 175 12.46 3.18 62.94
N LEU A 176 11.78 3.98 62.11
CA LEU A 176 12.30 5.19 61.47
C LEU A 176 11.92 6.44 62.27
N THR A 177 10.64 6.60 62.56
CA THR A 177 10.09 7.83 63.15
C THR A 177 10.56 8.06 64.59
N CYS A 178 10.88 7.00 65.35
CA CYS A 178 11.45 7.16 66.68
C CYS A 178 12.86 7.81 66.67
N ASN A 179 13.59 7.71 65.56
CA ASN A 179 15.01 8.08 65.49
C ASN A 179 15.27 9.31 64.59
N LEU A 180 14.53 9.47 63.49
CA LEU A 180 14.77 10.50 62.47
C LEU A 180 14.06 11.82 62.78
N LEU A 181 14.46 12.49 63.87
CA LEU A 181 13.75 13.66 64.40
C LEU A 181 13.80 14.92 63.52
N ALA A 182 14.70 14.98 62.55
CA ALA A 182 14.87 16.12 61.63
C ALA A 182 13.91 16.09 60.41
N LEU A 183 13.08 15.06 60.26
CA LEU A 183 12.20 14.92 59.09
C LEU A 183 11.21 16.07 58.94
N GLU A 184 11.18 16.64 57.73
CA GLU A 184 10.25 17.67 57.25
C GLU A 184 9.24 17.09 56.25
N LYS A 185 9.62 16.04 55.50
CA LYS A 185 8.75 15.33 54.55
C LYS A 185 8.94 13.83 54.64
N LEU A 186 7.83 13.12 54.83
CA LEU A 186 7.79 11.65 54.81
C LEU A 186 6.70 11.18 53.86
N THR A 187 7.08 10.37 52.87
CA THR A 187 6.14 9.75 51.93
C THR A 187 6.25 8.23 52.01
N VAL A 188 5.13 7.58 52.35
CA VAL A 188 5.02 6.13 52.56
C VAL A 188 3.75 5.60 51.90
N ARG A 189 3.38 6.17 50.75
CA ARG A 189 2.23 5.70 49.95
C ARG A 189 2.43 4.29 49.42
N PHE A 190 1.34 3.61 49.06
CA PHE A 190 1.39 2.28 48.44
C PHE A 190 2.21 1.27 49.25
N ASN A 191 1.95 1.20 50.56
CA ASN A 191 2.56 0.25 51.49
C ASN A 191 1.47 -0.60 52.16
N ARG A 192 1.79 -1.25 53.29
CA ARG A 192 0.90 -2.15 54.03
C ARG A 192 0.73 -1.69 55.49
N LEU A 193 0.85 -0.39 55.75
CA LEU A 193 0.75 0.16 57.10
C LEU A 193 -0.66 -0.09 57.67
N THR A 194 -0.74 -0.60 58.88
CA THR A 194 -2.01 -0.84 59.61
C THR A 194 -2.25 0.16 60.75
N THR A 195 -1.31 1.08 60.98
CA THR A 195 -1.38 2.16 61.97
C THR A 195 -0.53 3.34 61.49
N THR A 196 -0.79 4.55 61.99
CA THR A 196 0.05 5.74 61.73
C THR A 196 1.43 5.64 62.41
N GLY A 197 1.59 4.73 63.37
CA GLY A 197 2.81 4.55 64.16
C GLY A 197 2.74 5.29 65.49
N SER A 198 3.31 4.68 66.53
CA SER A 198 3.35 5.23 67.89
C SER A 198 4.44 6.30 68.08
N CYS A 199 5.43 6.34 67.21
CA CYS A 199 6.57 7.27 67.31
C CYS A 199 6.45 8.52 66.44
N LEU A 200 5.41 8.63 65.60
CA LEU A 200 5.29 9.73 64.63
C LEU A 200 5.28 11.11 65.29
N GLY A 201 4.71 11.24 66.50
CA GLY A 201 4.66 12.50 67.25
C GLY A 201 6.01 13.06 67.70
N TYR A 202 7.12 12.32 67.54
CA TYR A 202 8.46 12.83 67.78
C TYR A 202 8.98 13.71 66.62
N ASN A 203 8.44 13.60 65.41
CA ASN A 203 8.90 14.34 64.22
C ASN A 203 8.24 15.73 64.10
N ARG A 204 8.51 16.62 65.05
CA ARG A 204 7.82 17.95 65.16
C ARG A 204 8.03 18.91 63.99
N ASN A 205 9.04 18.67 63.16
CA ASN A 205 9.35 19.48 61.97
C ASN A 205 8.58 19.02 60.73
N LEU A 206 7.82 17.93 60.81
CA LEU A 206 7.14 17.35 59.67
C LEU A 206 6.09 18.34 59.12
N SER A 207 6.27 18.75 57.87
CA SER A 207 5.39 19.65 57.13
C SER A 207 4.53 18.89 56.10
N ILE A 208 5.01 17.76 55.58
CA ILE A 208 4.30 16.94 54.59
C ILE A 208 4.35 15.48 55.02
N LEU A 209 3.17 14.87 55.14
CA LEU A 209 3.01 13.46 55.46
C LEU A 209 2.05 12.80 54.47
N HIS A 210 2.56 11.88 53.66
CA HIS A 210 1.73 11.08 52.76
C HIS A 210 1.68 9.62 53.21
N LEU A 211 0.51 9.22 53.68
CA LEU A 211 0.16 7.87 54.15
C LEU A 211 -0.88 7.19 53.25
N GLY A 212 -1.17 7.78 52.08
CA GLY A 212 -2.19 7.26 51.16
C GLY A 212 -1.93 5.85 50.64
N TYR A 213 -2.95 5.12 50.19
CA TYR A 213 -2.81 3.74 49.68
C TYR A 213 -2.13 2.79 50.69
N ASN A 214 -2.61 2.79 51.93
CA ASN A 214 -2.21 1.87 53.00
C ASN A 214 -3.43 1.10 53.53
N ARG A 215 -3.33 0.47 54.71
CA ARG A 215 -4.39 -0.34 55.33
C ARG A 215 -4.75 0.14 56.74
N ILE A 216 -4.68 1.45 56.97
CA ILE A 216 -4.96 2.05 58.28
C ILE A 216 -6.47 1.99 58.54
N PRO A 217 -6.96 1.29 59.59
CA PRO A 217 -8.40 1.07 59.80
C PRO A 217 -9.11 2.17 60.60
N ALA A 218 -8.36 2.95 61.38
CA ALA A 218 -8.87 4.00 62.26
C ALA A 218 -7.77 5.03 62.57
N LEU A 219 -8.16 6.26 62.88
CA LEU A 219 -7.26 7.30 63.39
C LEU A 219 -7.51 7.51 64.89
N THR A 220 -6.43 7.52 65.67
CA THR A 220 -6.48 7.70 67.12
C THR A 220 -6.04 9.10 67.52
N LYS A 221 -6.47 9.54 68.71
CA LYS A 221 -6.14 10.86 69.26
C LYS A 221 -4.64 11.16 69.28
N ASP A 222 -3.82 10.18 69.62
CA ASP A 222 -2.37 10.34 69.75
C ASP A 222 -1.61 10.17 68.42
N GLY A 223 -2.29 9.74 67.34
CA GLY A 223 -1.65 9.36 66.08
C GLY A 223 -0.87 10.48 65.38
N PHE A 224 -1.30 11.74 65.55
CA PHE A 224 -0.64 12.93 64.98
C PHE A 224 -0.26 13.97 66.05
N ALA A 225 -0.25 13.57 67.33
CA ALA A 225 0.05 14.48 68.42
C ALA A 225 1.41 15.17 68.22
N ASN A 226 1.46 16.47 68.53
CA ASN A 226 2.65 17.34 68.42
C ASN A 226 3.14 17.70 67.00
N LEU A 227 2.46 17.28 65.92
CA LEU A 227 2.82 17.65 64.54
C LEU A 227 2.36 19.07 64.14
N THR A 228 2.72 20.07 64.95
CA THR A 228 2.24 21.46 64.81
C THR A 228 2.68 22.16 63.52
N SER A 229 3.76 21.69 62.88
CA SER A 229 4.29 22.21 61.62
C SER A 229 3.62 21.62 60.37
N LEU A 230 2.75 20.61 60.54
CA LEU A 230 2.19 19.86 59.42
C LEU A 230 1.28 20.74 58.57
N GLN A 231 1.54 20.80 57.27
CA GLN A 231 0.78 21.59 56.29
C GLN A 231 -0.06 20.71 55.37
N VAL A 232 0.44 19.52 55.04
CA VAL A 232 -0.24 18.56 54.17
C VAL A 232 -0.28 17.20 54.85
N LEU A 233 -1.49 16.68 55.03
CA LEU A 233 -1.76 15.33 55.50
C LEU A 233 -2.57 14.58 54.46
N ASP A 234 -1.97 13.55 53.88
CA ASP A 234 -2.63 12.68 52.91
C ASP A 234 -2.86 11.28 53.49
N LEU A 235 -4.12 10.92 53.65
CA LEU A 235 -4.63 9.65 54.17
C LEU A 235 -5.57 8.97 53.17
N ASP A 236 -5.47 9.31 51.89
CA ASP A 236 -6.36 8.77 50.87
C ASP A 236 -6.21 7.25 50.68
N HIS A 237 -7.23 6.59 50.12
CA HIS A 237 -7.16 5.15 49.80
C HIS A 237 -6.65 4.27 50.97
N ASN A 238 -7.20 4.48 52.16
CA ASN A 238 -6.95 3.64 53.33
C ASN A 238 -8.23 2.88 53.72
N GLU A 239 -8.24 2.26 54.90
CA GLU A 239 -9.39 1.52 55.42
C GLU A 239 -10.07 2.27 56.59
N ILE A 240 -9.87 3.59 56.67
CA ILE A 240 -10.27 4.39 57.84
C ILE A 240 -11.78 4.40 57.96
N SER A 241 -12.29 3.80 59.03
CA SER A 241 -13.71 3.71 59.34
C SER A 241 -14.14 4.67 60.46
N THR A 242 -13.22 5.02 61.36
CA THR A 242 -13.47 5.93 62.48
C THR A 242 -12.32 6.92 62.66
N ILE A 243 -12.65 8.12 63.12
CA ILE A 243 -11.73 9.18 63.55
C ILE A 243 -12.07 9.48 65.01
N GLU A 244 -11.14 9.24 65.93
CA GLU A 244 -11.34 9.53 67.35
C GLU A 244 -11.40 11.04 67.62
N HIS A 245 -12.16 11.44 68.63
CA HIS A 245 -12.24 12.84 69.08
C HIS A 245 -10.85 13.40 69.40
N GLY A 246 -10.56 14.59 68.87
CA GLY A 246 -9.28 15.27 69.08
C GLY A 246 -8.09 14.76 68.25
N THR A 247 -8.30 13.82 67.30
CA THR A 247 -7.25 13.31 66.39
C THR A 247 -6.45 14.42 65.68
N PHE A 248 -7.11 15.52 65.32
CA PHE A 248 -6.50 16.64 64.60
C PHE A 248 -6.14 17.83 65.50
N ASP A 249 -6.24 17.67 66.82
CA ASP A 249 -5.95 18.75 67.76
C ASP A 249 -4.47 19.15 67.68
N GLY A 250 -4.22 20.46 67.62
CA GLY A 250 -2.87 21.01 67.56
C GLY A 250 -2.24 21.06 66.16
N LEU A 251 -2.91 20.55 65.10
CA LEU A 251 -2.47 20.66 63.70
C LEU A 251 -2.71 22.08 63.13
N THR A 252 -2.24 23.09 63.85
CA THR A 252 -2.53 24.52 63.64
C THR A 252 -2.03 25.09 62.31
N SER A 253 -1.08 24.42 61.65
CA SER A 253 -0.52 24.81 60.36
C SER A 253 -1.15 24.08 59.16
N LEU A 254 -2.09 23.15 59.39
CA LEU A 254 -2.58 22.26 58.34
C LEU A 254 -3.42 23.03 57.32
N LYS A 255 -3.04 22.92 56.04
CA LYS A 255 -3.68 23.60 54.91
C LYS A 255 -4.48 22.65 54.03
N SER A 256 -4.03 21.40 53.90
CA SER A 256 -4.65 20.38 53.05
C SER A 256 -4.81 19.07 53.80
N LEU A 257 -6.03 18.56 53.82
CA LEU A 257 -6.39 17.27 54.40
C LEU A 257 -7.09 16.40 53.36
N TYR A 258 -6.49 15.26 53.04
CA TYR A 258 -7.03 14.26 52.11
C TYR A 258 -7.44 13.00 52.87
N LEU A 259 -8.72 12.69 52.84
CA LEU A 259 -9.36 11.53 53.49
C LEU A 259 -10.24 10.75 52.49
N GLN A 260 -10.11 11.03 51.19
CA GLN A 260 -10.93 10.37 50.17
C GLN A 260 -10.63 8.88 50.03
N HIS A 261 -11.60 8.12 49.50
CA HIS A 261 -11.46 6.68 49.30
C HIS A 261 -11.14 5.92 50.60
N ASN A 262 -11.90 6.20 51.65
CA ASN A 262 -11.84 5.51 52.94
C ASN A 262 -13.21 4.85 53.24
N LYS A 263 -13.42 4.40 54.48
CA LYS A 263 -14.61 3.70 54.94
C LYS A 263 -15.39 4.51 55.98
N LEU A 264 -15.27 5.84 55.98
CA LEU A 264 -15.91 6.71 56.98
C LEU A 264 -17.44 6.68 56.84
N VAL A 265 -18.16 6.42 57.93
CA VAL A 265 -19.64 6.35 57.92
C VAL A 265 -20.28 7.54 58.65
N HIS A 266 -19.68 7.98 59.75
CA HIS A 266 -20.17 9.12 60.56
C HIS A 266 -19.01 10.03 60.94
N LEU A 267 -19.30 11.32 61.11
CA LEU A 267 -18.35 12.34 61.56
C LEU A 267 -18.98 13.13 62.71
N GLU A 268 -18.22 13.37 63.77
CA GLU A 268 -18.62 14.26 64.86
C GLU A 268 -18.57 15.72 64.41
N VAL A 269 -19.44 16.57 64.97
CA VAL A 269 -19.63 17.97 64.53
C VAL A 269 -18.36 18.82 64.72
N ASP A 270 -17.53 18.49 65.69
CA ASP A 270 -16.31 19.21 66.05
C ASP A 270 -15.02 18.51 65.59
N VAL A 271 -15.10 17.46 64.76
CA VAL A 271 -13.95 16.67 64.29
C VAL A 271 -12.86 17.54 63.62
N PHE A 272 -13.24 18.64 62.98
CA PHE A 272 -12.31 19.56 62.30
C PHE A 272 -11.95 20.81 63.11
N SER A 273 -12.34 20.89 64.38
CA SER A 273 -12.15 22.09 65.21
C SER A 273 -10.68 22.50 65.41
N GLY A 274 -9.75 21.54 65.37
CA GLY A 274 -8.31 21.77 65.46
C GLY A 274 -7.61 22.33 64.21
N LEU A 275 -8.34 22.65 63.13
CA LEU A 275 -7.80 22.95 61.79
C LEU A 275 -8.05 24.41 61.30
N PRO A 276 -7.56 25.45 62.01
CA PRO A 276 -7.92 26.84 61.71
C PRO A 276 -7.33 27.42 60.41
N GLN A 277 -6.32 26.76 59.83
CA GLN A 277 -5.65 27.20 58.58
C GLN A 277 -6.04 26.36 57.35
N LEU A 278 -7.04 25.47 57.49
CA LEU A 278 -7.42 24.57 56.41
C LEU A 278 -7.95 25.36 55.22
N THR A 279 -7.44 25.02 54.04
CA THR A 279 -7.83 25.63 52.75
C THR A 279 -8.46 24.62 51.79
N LEU A 280 -8.10 23.34 51.95
CA LEU A 280 -8.59 22.23 51.15
C LEU A 280 -8.98 21.05 52.06
N LEU A 281 -10.21 20.56 51.90
CA LEU A 281 -10.71 19.36 52.56
C LEU A 281 -11.27 18.40 51.51
N SER A 282 -10.79 17.16 51.50
CA SER A 282 -11.34 16.10 50.67
C SER A 282 -11.77 14.91 51.51
N ILE A 283 -13.08 14.67 51.58
CA ILE A 283 -13.70 13.48 52.20
C ILE A 283 -14.55 12.70 51.19
N ALA A 284 -14.24 12.86 49.90
CA ALA A 284 -14.91 12.22 48.79
C ALA A 284 -14.78 10.68 48.81
N HIS A 285 -15.70 9.96 48.18
CA HIS A 285 -15.69 8.49 48.11
C HIS A 285 -15.53 7.84 49.48
N ASN A 286 -16.44 8.18 50.39
CA ASN A 286 -16.60 7.54 51.70
C ASN A 286 -18.04 7.00 51.80
N LEU A 287 -18.43 6.56 52.99
CA LEU A 287 -19.74 5.99 53.28
C LEU A 287 -20.57 6.92 54.18
N ILE A 288 -20.31 8.24 54.13
CA ILE A 288 -20.95 9.21 55.03
C ILE A 288 -22.44 9.37 54.68
N GLU A 289 -23.31 9.04 55.62
CA GLU A 289 -24.77 9.02 55.40
C GLU A 289 -25.45 10.38 55.63
N SER A 290 -24.89 11.24 56.47
CA SER A 290 -25.40 12.59 56.74
C SER A 290 -24.29 13.58 57.11
N PHE A 291 -24.53 14.86 56.80
CA PHE A 291 -23.72 15.97 57.29
C PHE A 291 -24.55 16.80 58.27
N GLU A 292 -24.24 16.72 59.55
CA GLU A 292 -24.98 17.45 60.60
C GLU A 292 -24.71 18.96 60.54
N PRO A 293 -25.70 19.81 60.88
CA PRO A 293 -25.52 21.26 60.96
C PRO A 293 -24.37 21.62 61.90
N GLY A 294 -23.44 22.44 61.43
CA GLY A 294 -22.27 22.88 62.20
C GLY A 294 -20.99 22.06 61.96
N LEU A 295 -21.03 20.96 61.20
CA LEU A 295 -19.84 20.14 60.87
C LEU A 295 -18.68 20.98 60.29
N PHE A 296 -19.00 22.04 59.54
CA PHE A 296 -18.02 22.92 58.91
C PHE A 296 -17.89 24.30 59.60
N ALA A 297 -18.43 24.47 60.82
CA ALA A 297 -18.54 25.77 61.47
C ALA A 297 -17.18 26.49 61.68
N ASN A 298 -16.10 25.73 61.87
CA ASN A 298 -14.77 26.26 62.15
C ASN A 298 -13.85 26.37 60.92
N LEU A 299 -14.39 26.16 59.71
CA LEU A 299 -13.64 26.09 58.46
C LEU A 299 -13.69 27.40 57.64
N SER A 300 -13.53 28.56 58.30
CA SER A 300 -13.73 29.88 57.68
C SER A 300 -12.76 30.24 56.56
N ARG A 301 -11.58 29.59 56.50
CA ARG A 301 -10.55 29.81 55.47
C ARG A 301 -10.59 28.79 54.32
N VAL A 302 -11.50 27.82 54.36
CA VAL A 302 -11.55 26.75 53.36
C VAL A 302 -12.05 27.32 52.02
N LEU A 303 -11.27 27.07 50.97
CA LEU A 303 -11.57 27.50 49.60
C LEU A 303 -12.19 26.36 48.79
N ASN A 304 -11.75 25.11 49.01
CA ASN A 304 -12.17 23.96 48.21
C ASN A 304 -12.58 22.80 49.12
N ILE A 305 -13.79 22.27 48.90
CA ILE A 305 -14.27 21.06 49.57
C ILE A 305 -14.76 20.04 48.55
N TYR A 306 -14.26 18.81 48.66
CA TYR A 306 -14.68 17.67 47.85
C TYR A 306 -15.45 16.65 48.70
N LEU A 307 -16.76 16.54 48.46
CA LEU A 307 -17.68 15.65 49.19
C LEU A 307 -18.29 14.55 48.32
N ARG A 308 -17.99 14.53 47.02
CA ARG A 308 -18.57 13.62 46.03
C ARG A 308 -18.54 12.15 46.44
N ASN A 309 -19.47 11.35 45.91
CA ASN A 309 -19.58 9.92 46.19
C ASN A 309 -19.67 9.60 47.69
N ASN A 310 -20.57 10.29 48.39
CA ASN A 310 -21.01 9.90 49.73
C ASN A 310 -22.53 9.63 49.70
N PRO A 311 -23.06 8.63 50.42
CA PRO A 311 -24.47 8.24 50.40
C PRO A 311 -25.42 9.23 51.12
N VAL A 312 -25.13 10.53 51.09
CA VAL A 312 -25.99 11.57 51.69
C VAL A 312 -27.26 11.76 50.86
N SER A 313 -28.40 11.53 51.49
CA SER A 313 -29.72 11.59 50.84
C SER A 313 -30.38 12.97 50.84
N MET A 314 -29.97 13.87 51.75
CA MET A 314 -30.48 15.25 51.82
C MET A 314 -29.52 16.18 52.56
N PHE A 315 -29.54 17.47 52.19
CA PHE A 315 -28.84 18.54 52.92
C PHE A 315 -29.76 19.18 53.95
N LYS A 316 -29.36 19.21 55.23
CA LYS A 316 -30.09 19.89 56.30
C LYS A 316 -29.80 21.40 56.23
N THR A 317 -30.77 22.22 56.61
CA THR A 317 -30.56 23.68 56.66
C THR A 317 -29.43 24.00 57.63
N GLY A 318 -28.42 24.73 57.16
CA GLY A 318 -27.26 25.10 57.95
C GLY A 318 -26.10 24.10 57.94
N THR A 319 -26.18 23.02 57.14
CA THR A 319 -25.05 22.10 56.93
C THR A 319 -23.77 22.84 56.53
N PHE A 320 -23.86 23.81 55.62
CA PHE A 320 -22.71 24.55 55.07
C PHE A 320 -22.40 25.88 55.79
N ARG A 321 -22.94 26.11 57.00
CA ARG A 321 -22.58 27.30 57.79
C ARG A 321 -21.11 27.23 58.22
N GLY A 322 -20.44 28.38 58.20
CA GLY A 322 -19.00 28.51 58.52
C GLY A 322 -18.08 28.56 57.31
N LEU A 323 -18.58 28.22 56.11
CA LEU A 323 -17.82 28.23 54.86
C LEU A 323 -17.75 29.63 54.21
N GLU A 324 -17.22 30.61 54.95
CA GLU A 324 -17.26 32.02 54.56
C GLU A 324 -16.33 32.38 53.38
N SER A 325 -15.26 31.61 53.16
CA SER A 325 -14.29 31.86 52.07
C SER A 325 -14.42 30.87 50.91
N ILE A 326 -15.48 30.05 50.88
CA ILE A 326 -15.60 28.97 49.91
C ILE A 326 -15.59 29.48 48.47
N TYR A 327 -14.76 28.86 47.65
CA TYR A 327 -14.68 29.12 46.22
C TYR A 327 -15.32 27.99 45.41
N SER A 328 -14.99 26.73 45.75
CA SER A 328 -15.48 25.54 45.05
C SER A 328 -16.02 24.50 46.03
N LEU A 329 -17.23 24.01 45.75
CA LEU A 329 -17.86 22.91 46.48
C LEU A 329 -18.29 21.81 45.50
N ASP A 330 -17.68 20.63 45.64
CA ASP A 330 -18.00 19.44 44.85
C ASP A 330 -18.92 18.49 45.62
N LEU A 331 -20.17 18.38 45.15
CA LEU A 331 -21.23 17.52 45.66
C LEU A 331 -21.66 16.46 44.63
N ASP A 332 -20.82 16.15 43.63
CA ASP A 332 -21.18 15.23 42.56
C ASP A 332 -21.46 13.81 43.10
N SER A 333 -22.36 13.09 42.42
CA SER A 333 -22.68 11.70 42.72
C SER A 333 -23.14 11.46 44.17
N MET A 334 -23.79 12.46 44.77
CA MET A 334 -24.46 12.32 46.06
C MET A 334 -25.95 12.05 45.80
N PRO A 335 -26.59 11.03 46.39
CA PRO A 335 -27.97 10.61 46.06
C PRO A 335 -29.06 11.54 46.62
N VAL A 336 -28.93 12.85 46.39
CA VAL A 336 -29.80 13.91 46.86
C VAL A 336 -31.02 14.01 45.96
N LYS A 337 -32.11 13.35 46.35
CA LYS A 337 -33.34 13.28 45.54
C LYS A 337 -34.01 14.64 45.31
N GLU A 338 -33.87 15.58 46.25
CA GLU A 338 -34.54 16.89 46.22
C GLU A 338 -33.65 18.00 46.83
N ILE A 339 -33.64 19.17 46.18
CA ILE A 339 -33.02 20.39 46.71
C ILE A 339 -34.10 21.33 47.28
N LYS A 340 -34.08 21.50 48.60
CA LYS A 340 -34.99 22.36 49.37
C LYS A 340 -34.53 23.82 49.40
N PRO A 341 -35.42 24.78 49.74
CA PRO A 341 -35.02 26.16 50.04
C PRO A 341 -33.92 26.21 51.11
N LYS A 342 -32.97 27.12 50.97
CA LYS A 342 -31.88 27.34 51.94
C LYS A 342 -30.98 26.11 52.19
N ALA A 343 -30.95 25.15 51.26
CA ALA A 343 -30.04 24.01 51.32
C ALA A 343 -28.57 24.44 51.27
N PHE A 344 -28.28 25.56 50.60
CA PHE A 344 -26.95 26.13 50.41
C PHE A 344 -26.65 27.34 51.31
N ALA A 345 -27.45 27.53 52.37
CA ALA A 345 -27.26 28.64 53.30
C ALA A 345 -25.86 28.62 53.92
N GLY A 346 -25.10 29.69 53.67
CA GLY A 346 -23.68 29.82 54.06
C GLY A 346 -22.73 29.99 52.88
N LEU A 347 -23.12 29.59 51.66
CA LEU A 347 -22.27 29.56 50.46
C LEU A 347 -22.26 30.89 49.65
N HIS A 348 -22.31 32.04 50.32
CA HIS A 348 -22.51 33.35 49.68
C HIS A 348 -21.45 33.71 48.63
N TYR A 349 -20.22 33.26 48.82
CA TYR A 349 -19.07 33.55 47.95
C TYR A 349 -18.70 32.40 47.01
N ALA A 350 -19.48 31.31 47.00
CA ALA A 350 -19.18 30.14 46.16
C ALA A 350 -19.23 30.52 44.68
N ASN A 351 -18.14 30.28 43.97
CA ASN A 351 -18.02 30.54 42.54
C ASN A 351 -18.41 29.32 41.71
N LEU A 352 -18.03 28.12 42.19
CA LEU A 352 -18.26 26.83 41.56
C LEU A 352 -19.05 25.91 42.50
N LEU A 353 -20.21 25.44 42.04
CA LEU A 353 -21.00 24.42 42.69
C LEU A 353 -21.30 23.28 41.72
N THR A 354 -20.96 22.05 42.09
CA THR A 354 -21.24 20.86 41.27
C THR A 354 -22.16 19.89 42.00
N LEU A 355 -23.21 19.46 41.31
CA LEU A 355 -24.30 18.58 41.76
C LEU A 355 -24.65 17.58 40.65
N SER A 356 -23.63 17.11 39.94
CA SER A 356 -23.77 16.25 38.77
C SER A 356 -24.01 14.81 39.21
N ASN A 357 -24.84 14.06 38.49
CA ASN A 357 -25.10 12.64 38.79
C ASN A 357 -25.67 12.38 40.20
N CYS A 358 -26.45 13.32 40.75
CA CYS A 358 -26.98 13.24 42.11
C CYS A 358 -28.36 12.56 42.21
N ASN A 359 -28.91 12.09 41.08
CA ASN A 359 -30.27 11.56 40.99
C ASN A 359 -31.35 12.54 41.49
N ILE A 360 -31.11 13.84 41.30
CA ILE A 360 -32.05 14.90 41.69
C ILE A 360 -33.29 14.79 40.80
N THR A 361 -34.46 14.70 41.44
CA THR A 361 -35.77 14.65 40.75
C THR A 361 -36.57 15.93 40.94
N LYS A 362 -36.26 16.73 41.98
CA LYS A 362 -36.97 17.97 42.32
C LYS A 362 -36.00 19.06 42.78
N ILE A 363 -36.17 20.27 42.25
CA ILE A 363 -35.46 21.48 42.68
C ILE A 363 -36.49 22.55 42.97
N HIS A 364 -36.46 23.11 44.18
CA HIS A 364 -37.37 24.20 44.55
C HIS A 364 -36.99 25.52 43.82
N PRO A 365 -37.94 26.39 43.42
CA PRO A 365 -37.65 27.65 42.72
C PRO A 365 -36.69 28.60 43.44
N HIS A 366 -36.70 28.55 44.78
CA HIS A 366 -35.83 29.35 45.67
C HIS A 366 -34.62 28.56 46.20
N ALA A 367 -34.21 27.48 45.53
CA ALA A 367 -33.11 26.63 45.99
C ALA A 367 -31.73 27.34 45.95
N PHE A 368 -31.53 28.26 45.00
CA PHE A 368 -30.22 28.86 44.70
C PHE A 368 -30.09 30.34 45.11
N GLU A 369 -31.02 30.87 45.92
CA GLU A 369 -30.99 32.29 46.33
C GLU A 369 -29.74 32.66 47.14
N ASP A 370 -29.15 31.70 47.85
CA ASP A 370 -27.95 31.89 48.68
C ASP A 370 -26.63 31.89 47.88
N LEU A 371 -26.70 31.87 46.53
CA LEU A 371 -25.53 31.76 45.62
C LEU A 371 -25.37 32.96 44.65
N PRO A 372 -25.35 34.22 45.12
CA PRO A 372 -25.31 35.39 44.24
C PRO A 372 -24.02 35.53 43.42
N GLU A 373 -22.92 34.94 43.90
CA GLU A 373 -21.58 35.01 43.29
C GLU A 373 -21.25 33.81 42.40
N ALA A 374 -22.16 32.84 42.25
CA ALA A 374 -21.93 31.65 41.45
C ALA A 374 -21.76 32.00 39.97
N VAL A 375 -20.64 31.54 39.40
CA VAL A 375 -20.28 31.70 37.98
C VAL A 375 -20.50 30.38 37.24
N VAL A 376 -20.24 29.26 37.92
CA VAL A 376 -20.36 27.90 37.36
C VAL A 376 -21.30 27.06 38.22
N LEU A 377 -22.33 26.50 37.58
CA LEU A 377 -23.26 25.56 38.18
C LEU A 377 -23.37 24.31 37.31
N ARG A 378 -23.08 23.15 37.90
CA ARG A 378 -23.26 21.86 37.24
C ARG A 378 -24.41 21.09 37.85
N LEU A 379 -25.43 20.84 37.04
CA LEU A 379 -26.63 20.05 37.37
C LEU A 379 -26.82 18.91 36.36
N ASP A 380 -25.76 18.56 35.64
CA ASP A 380 -25.81 17.57 34.58
C ASP A 380 -26.00 16.14 35.12
N SER A 381 -26.57 15.26 34.29
CA SER A 381 -26.84 13.85 34.60
C SER A 381 -27.78 13.65 35.80
N ASN A 382 -28.82 14.47 35.91
CA ASN A 382 -29.89 14.32 36.91
C ASN A 382 -31.23 13.95 36.24
N GLN A 383 -32.34 14.00 36.97
CA GLN A 383 -33.66 13.59 36.49
C GLN A 383 -34.77 14.62 36.78
N PHE A 384 -34.42 15.88 37.01
CA PHE A 384 -35.40 16.93 37.32
C PHE A 384 -36.03 17.51 36.05
N GLN A 385 -37.24 18.06 36.19
CA GLN A 385 -37.90 18.87 35.16
C GLN A 385 -37.60 20.35 35.37
N LEU A 386 -37.44 21.10 34.28
CA LEU A 386 -37.26 22.55 34.34
C LEU A 386 -38.56 23.23 34.83
N ALA A 387 -38.43 24.19 35.73
CA ALA A 387 -39.54 24.98 36.28
C ALA A 387 -39.28 26.48 36.10
N SER A 388 -40.34 27.28 36.01
CA SER A 388 -40.24 28.74 35.92
C SER A 388 -39.45 29.31 37.10
N ASN A 389 -38.56 30.27 36.83
CA ASN A 389 -37.78 30.98 37.85
C ASN A 389 -36.86 30.10 38.72
N MET A 390 -36.54 28.86 38.29
CA MET A 390 -35.68 27.94 39.05
C MET A 390 -34.28 28.50 39.35
N PHE A 391 -33.76 29.38 38.48
CA PHE A 391 -32.40 29.92 38.57
C PHE A 391 -32.35 31.35 39.13
N VAL A 392 -33.44 31.82 39.77
CA VAL A 392 -33.44 33.13 40.42
C VAL A 392 -32.38 33.16 41.53
N GLY A 393 -31.58 34.24 41.54
CA GLY A 393 -30.45 34.42 42.46
C GLY A 393 -29.08 34.29 41.80
N LEU A 394 -28.97 33.53 40.71
CA LEU A 394 -27.70 33.22 40.01
C LEU A 394 -27.26 34.34 39.05
N ARG A 395 -27.12 35.57 39.57
CA ARG A 395 -26.96 36.80 38.76
C ARG A 395 -25.65 36.90 37.96
N LYS A 396 -24.61 36.17 38.37
CA LYS A 396 -23.28 36.17 37.74
C LYS A 396 -23.00 34.90 36.93
N LEU A 397 -23.99 34.03 36.75
CA LEU A 397 -23.77 32.73 36.14
C LEU A 397 -23.48 32.86 34.65
N THR A 398 -22.30 32.39 34.24
CA THR A 398 -21.89 32.35 32.82
C THR A 398 -21.81 30.92 32.29
N ASN A 399 -21.71 29.92 33.17
CA ASN A 399 -21.50 28.53 32.81
C ASN A 399 -22.52 27.64 33.52
N LEU A 400 -23.45 27.10 32.75
CA LEU A 400 -24.51 26.22 33.24
C LEU A 400 -24.46 24.87 32.50
N ALA A 401 -24.30 23.78 33.24
CA ALA A 401 -24.34 22.42 32.68
C ALA A 401 -25.65 21.72 33.06
N LEU A 402 -26.43 21.32 32.06
CA LEU A 402 -27.75 20.67 32.21
C LEU A 402 -27.89 19.37 31.41
N HIS A 403 -26.86 18.94 30.68
CA HIS A 403 -26.94 17.74 29.82
C HIS A 403 -27.29 16.49 30.63
N GLY A 404 -27.90 15.48 30.01
CA GLY A 404 -28.27 14.24 30.71
C GLY A 404 -29.46 14.35 31.66
N ASN A 405 -30.15 15.50 31.70
CA ASN A 405 -31.50 15.62 32.25
C ASN A 405 -32.55 15.31 31.18
N VAL A 406 -33.83 15.22 31.58
CA VAL A 406 -34.96 15.02 30.65
C VAL A 406 -35.94 16.17 30.81
N PHE A 407 -35.85 17.19 29.95
CA PHE A 407 -36.78 18.33 29.95
C PHE A 407 -37.80 18.13 28.84
N THR A 408 -39.00 17.66 29.17
CA THR A 408 -40.05 17.45 28.15
C THR A 408 -40.57 18.78 27.59
N VAL A 409 -40.60 19.84 28.42
CA VAL A 409 -41.12 21.18 28.10
C VAL A 409 -40.18 22.24 28.68
N ILE A 410 -39.92 23.32 27.93
CA ILE A 410 -39.33 24.55 28.50
C ILE A 410 -40.47 25.50 28.86
N PRO A 411 -40.76 25.73 30.15
CA PRO A 411 -41.86 26.59 30.58
C PRO A 411 -41.54 28.07 30.40
N PRO A 412 -42.53 28.98 30.50
CA PRO A 412 -42.28 30.41 30.51
C PRO A 412 -41.28 30.79 31.61
N HIS A 413 -40.33 31.68 31.31
CA HIS A 413 -39.29 32.09 32.26
C HIS A 413 -38.42 30.93 32.80
N GLY A 414 -38.25 29.85 32.04
CA GLY A 414 -37.49 28.66 32.47
C GLY A 414 -36.02 28.96 32.79
N PHE A 415 -35.43 29.96 32.15
CA PHE A 415 -34.04 30.41 32.37
C PHE A 415 -33.93 31.82 32.97
N ASN A 416 -35.02 32.32 33.56
CA ASN A 416 -35.01 33.64 34.17
C ASN A 416 -33.99 33.73 35.32
N GLY A 417 -33.31 34.87 35.42
CA GLY A 417 -32.17 35.09 36.32
C GLY A 417 -30.79 34.92 35.67
N LEU A 418 -30.70 34.26 34.52
CA LEU A 418 -29.43 33.94 33.84
C LEU A 418 -28.99 35.00 32.81
N GLY A 419 -29.03 36.27 33.19
CA GLY A 419 -28.83 37.41 32.27
C GLY A 419 -27.43 37.51 31.64
N GLU A 420 -26.40 36.97 32.29
CA GLU A 420 -25.00 37.00 31.84
C GLU A 420 -24.60 35.77 31.00
N LEU A 421 -25.53 34.82 30.80
CA LEU A 421 -25.26 33.58 30.09
C LEU A 421 -25.02 33.86 28.60
N ARG A 422 -23.87 33.41 28.07
CA ARG A 422 -23.50 33.56 26.65
C ARG A 422 -23.70 32.31 25.82
N ASN A 423 -23.66 31.14 26.47
CA ASN A 423 -23.74 29.83 25.84
C ASN A 423 -24.73 28.96 26.61
N LEU A 424 -25.76 28.47 25.93
CA LEU A 424 -26.75 27.58 26.49
C LEU A 424 -26.83 26.29 25.66
N ARG A 425 -26.57 25.17 26.33
CA ARG A 425 -26.51 23.83 25.75
C ARG A 425 -27.67 22.98 26.30
N LEU A 426 -28.64 22.72 25.44
CA LEU A 426 -29.87 21.98 25.74
C LEU A 426 -30.03 20.74 24.85
N GLN A 427 -28.93 20.19 24.35
CA GLN A 427 -28.96 19.04 23.45
C GLN A 427 -29.33 17.73 24.17
N ASN A 428 -30.06 16.87 23.47
CA ASN A 428 -30.45 15.53 23.93
C ASN A 428 -31.18 15.53 25.29
N LEU A 429 -32.04 16.52 25.54
CA LEU A 429 -32.84 16.63 26.77
C LEU A 429 -34.27 16.11 26.60
N GLY A 430 -34.66 15.66 25.41
CA GLY A 430 -36.01 15.16 25.15
C GLY A 430 -37.08 16.26 25.06
N ILE A 431 -36.69 17.50 24.74
CA ILE A 431 -37.62 18.64 24.64
C ILE A 431 -38.60 18.43 23.49
N THR A 432 -39.89 18.42 23.80
CA THR A 432 -40.98 18.22 22.83
C THR A 432 -41.64 19.53 22.39
N ARG A 433 -41.65 20.55 23.26
CA ARG A 433 -42.25 21.86 22.97
C ARG A 433 -41.63 23.00 23.78
N LEU A 434 -41.74 24.21 23.22
CA LEU A 434 -41.35 25.48 23.83
C LEU A 434 -42.61 26.27 24.15
N GLU A 435 -42.73 26.78 25.38
CA GLU A 435 -43.81 27.71 25.74
C GLU A 435 -43.43 29.16 25.38
N LEU A 436 -44.41 30.05 25.30
CA LEU A 436 -44.17 31.47 25.08
C LEU A 436 -43.27 32.04 26.20
N GLU A 437 -42.34 32.92 25.85
CA GLU A 437 -41.35 33.50 26.77
C GLU A 437 -40.41 32.49 27.44
N ALA A 438 -40.25 31.29 26.89
CA ALA A 438 -39.35 30.25 27.40
C ALA A 438 -37.92 30.73 27.69
N PHE A 439 -37.38 31.57 26.80
CA PHE A 439 -36.00 32.08 26.85
C PHE A 439 -35.89 33.55 27.31
N LYS A 440 -36.98 34.12 27.83
CA LYS A 440 -37.01 35.53 28.26
C LYS A 440 -36.02 35.77 29.41
N GLY A 441 -35.17 36.78 29.23
CA GLY A 441 -34.15 37.20 30.20
C GLY A 441 -32.71 36.83 29.79
N LEU A 442 -32.50 36.06 28.72
CA LEU A 442 -31.19 35.64 28.20
C LEU A 442 -30.53 36.73 27.32
N ASN A 443 -30.36 37.92 27.89
CA ASN A 443 -30.00 39.14 27.16
C ASN A 443 -28.60 39.13 26.50
N GLN A 444 -27.68 38.30 26.99
CA GLN A 444 -26.30 38.20 26.47
C GLN A 444 -26.05 36.91 25.67
N LEU A 445 -27.09 36.09 25.43
CA LEU A 445 -26.90 34.79 24.80
C LEU A 445 -26.46 34.95 23.34
N MET A 446 -25.36 34.29 22.99
CA MET A 446 -24.79 34.29 21.63
C MET A 446 -24.94 32.94 20.94
N TYR A 447 -24.97 31.86 21.72
CA TYR A 447 -25.04 30.49 21.21
C TYR A 447 -26.13 29.70 21.96
N LEU A 448 -27.06 29.14 21.20
CA LEU A 448 -28.10 28.24 21.70
C LEU A 448 -28.03 26.92 20.93
N ASN A 449 -27.79 25.82 21.64
CA ASN A 449 -27.86 24.49 21.07
C ASN A 449 -29.05 23.73 21.63
N MET A 450 -29.98 23.37 20.76
CA MET A 450 -31.16 22.56 21.05
C MET A 450 -31.19 21.29 20.18
N SER A 451 -30.04 20.83 19.72
CA SER A 451 -29.93 19.67 18.85
C SER A 451 -30.33 18.36 19.53
N GLY A 452 -30.80 17.39 18.76
CA GLY A 452 -31.10 16.04 19.28
C GLY A 452 -32.28 16.00 20.26
N ASN A 453 -33.20 16.96 20.16
CA ASN A 453 -34.45 16.96 20.93
C ASN A 453 -35.62 16.41 20.08
N LEU A 454 -36.84 16.57 20.57
CA LEU A 454 -38.06 15.98 19.99
C LEU A 454 -39.04 17.06 19.51
N LEU A 455 -38.57 18.26 19.17
CA LEU A 455 -39.42 19.36 18.73
C LEU A 455 -40.09 19.04 17.39
N GLU A 456 -41.42 19.13 17.33
CA GLU A 456 -42.17 18.91 16.08
C GLU A 456 -42.54 20.19 15.34
N THR A 457 -42.64 21.33 16.04
CA THR A 457 -43.07 22.61 15.46
C THR A 457 -42.29 23.78 16.07
N MET A 458 -41.96 24.77 15.24
CA MET A 458 -41.45 26.08 15.68
C MET A 458 -42.59 27.10 15.61
N GLN A 459 -43.24 27.36 16.74
CA GLN A 459 -44.38 28.28 16.83
C GLN A 459 -43.96 29.75 16.70
N GLU A 460 -44.93 30.61 16.44
CA GLU A 460 -44.73 32.06 16.42
C GLU A 460 -44.14 32.52 17.77
N ASN A 461 -43.12 33.38 17.72
CA ASN A 461 -42.52 34.01 18.90
C ASN A 461 -41.92 33.05 19.95
N CYS A 462 -41.72 31.76 19.63
CA CYS A 462 -41.20 30.80 20.61
C CYS A 462 -39.72 31.01 20.99
N LEU A 463 -38.97 31.81 20.20
CA LEU A 463 -37.55 32.13 20.42
C LEU A 463 -37.29 33.59 20.82
N THR A 464 -38.29 34.32 21.33
CA THR A 464 -38.10 35.71 21.80
C THR A 464 -37.25 35.80 23.07
N GLY A 465 -36.58 36.94 23.27
CA GLY A 465 -35.81 37.23 24.49
C GLY A 465 -34.31 36.96 24.42
N MET A 466 -33.76 36.75 23.22
CA MET A 466 -32.33 36.49 22.96
C MET A 466 -31.78 37.42 21.84
N PRO A 467 -31.78 38.75 22.03
CA PRO A 467 -31.52 39.72 20.96
C PRO A 467 -30.08 39.69 20.41
N LYS A 468 -29.14 39.06 21.12
CA LYS A 468 -27.73 38.94 20.72
C LYS A 468 -27.36 37.58 20.13
N LEU A 469 -28.36 36.72 19.87
CA LEU A 469 -28.10 35.38 19.35
C LEU A 469 -27.44 35.44 17.98
N GLN A 470 -26.38 34.63 17.81
CA GLN A 470 -25.59 34.57 16.58
C GLN A 470 -25.66 33.19 15.93
N ILE A 471 -25.68 32.15 16.74
CA ILE A 471 -25.70 30.75 16.30
C ILE A 471 -26.85 30.02 16.99
N LEU A 472 -27.68 29.38 16.17
CA LEU A 472 -28.82 28.59 16.61
C LEU A 472 -28.74 27.18 16.01
N ASP A 473 -28.60 26.18 16.86
CA ASP A 473 -28.59 24.77 16.43
C ASP A 473 -29.90 24.07 16.81
N LEU A 474 -30.71 23.76 15.78
CA LEU A 474 -31.98 23.03 15.85
C LEU A 474 -31.87 21.65 15.16
N SER A 475 -30.65 21.19 14.87
CA SER A 475 -30.42 19.95 14.13
C SER A 475 -30.94 18.72 14.88
N ARG A 476 -31.26 17.66 14.14
CA ARG A 476 -31.69 16.36 14.68
C ARG A 476 -32.90 16.46 15.63
N ASN A 477 -33.83 17.36 15.33
CA ASN A 477 -35.14 17.41 15.96
C ASN A 477 -36.17 16.66 15.08
N ARG A 478 -37.47 16.91 15.28
CA ARG A 478 -38.56 16.35 14.47
C ARG A 478 -39.37 17.46 13.80
N ILE A 479 -38.75 18.62 13.53
CA ILE A 479 -39.48 19.82 13.10
C ILE A 479 -40.09 19.55 11.73
N LYS A 480 -41.42 19.60 11.68
CA LYS A 480 -42.25 19.43 10.47
C LYS A 480 -42.78 20.77 9.97
N TRP A 481 -43.00 21.72 10.89
CA TRP A 481 -43.57 23.04 10.60
C TRP A 481 -42.77 24.16 11.26
N ILE A 482 -42.42 25.15 10.44
CA ILE A 482 -41.91 26.45 10.88
C ILE A 482 -43.01 27.47 10.53
N TRP A 483 -43.57 28.11 11.56
CA TRP A 483 -44.57 29.16 11.39
C TRP A 483 -43.89 30.48 11.04
N GLY A 484 -44.63 31.40 10.39
CA GLY A 484 -44.12 32.75 10.14
C GLY A 484 -43.73 33.43 11.44
N ASN A 485 -42.70 34.28 11.42
CA ASN A 485 -42.19 35.00 12.61
C ASN A 485 -41.61 34.14 13.74
N ALA A 486 -41.40 32.84 13.54
CA ALA A 486 -40.69 31.99 14.52
C ALA A 486 -39.28 32.54 14.87
N PHE A 487 -38.65 33.27 13.94
CA PHE A 487 -37.31 33.86 14.08
C PHE A 487 -37.28 35.39 14.05
N HIS A 488 -38.42 36.09 14.20
CA HIS A 488 -38.52 37.51 13.86
C HIS A 488 -37.54 38.45 14.60
N GLU A 489 -37.17 38.20 15.87
CA GLU A 489 -36.20 39.02 16.61
C GLU A 489 -34.73 38.62 16.37
N LEU A 490 -34.48 37.51 15.67
CA LEU A 490 -33.15 36.88 15.58
C LEU A 490 -32.27 37.50 14.47
N HIS A 491 -32.28 38.82 14.37
CA HIS A 491 -31.56 39.59 13.35
C HIS A 491 -30.04 39.36 13.35
N GLY A 492 -29.47 39.03 14.52
CA GLY A 492 -28.05 38.75 14.70
C GLY A 492 -27.59 37.38 14.20
N VAL A 493 -28.52 36.45 13.93
CA VAL A 493 -28.19 35.08 13.57
C VAL A 493 -27.60 35.03 12.17
N TYR A 494 -26.35 34.58 12.08
CA TYR A 494 -25.65 34.34 10.82
C TYR A 494 -25.49 32.86 10.49
N GLN A 495 -25.76 31.97 11.46
CA GLN A 495 -25.69 30.52 11.31
C GLN A 495 -26.88 29.86 12.00
N ILE A 496 -27.65 29.09 11.23
CA ILE A 496 -28.74 28.25 11.71
C ILE A 496 -28.55 26.82 11.21
N GLU A 497 -28.61 25.83 12.11
CA GLU A 497 -28.50 24.42 11.76
C GLU A 497 -29.87 23.74 11.86
N LEU A 498 -30.35 23.20 10.74
CA LEU A 498 -31.65 22.52 10.65
C LEU A 498 -31.54 21.08 10.11
N VAL A 499 -30.32 20.56 9.95
CA VAL A 499 -30.04 19.23 9.40
C VAL A 499 -30.72 18.14 10.24
N GLY A 500 -31.31 17.14 9.60
CA GLY A 500 -31.97 16.03 10.29
C GLY A 500 -33.34 16.35 10.89
N ASN A 501 -34.04 17.34 10.33
CA ASN A 501 -35.46 17.61 10.60
C ASN A 501 -36.35 17.04 9.47
N GLN A 502 -37.67 17.29 9.51
CA GLN A 502 -38.67 16.72 8.60
C GLN A 502 -39.61 17.80 8.00
N VAL A 503 -39.04 18.93 7.61
CA VAL A 503 -39.80 20.09 7.10
C VAL A 503 -40.41 19.75 5.73
N ALA A 504 -41.66 19.33 5.70
CA ALA A 504 -42.32 18.90 4.47
C ALA A 504 -42.76 20.06 3.56
N ARG A 505 -42.91 21.27 4.12
CA ARG A 505 -43.39 22.47 3.42
C ARG A 505 -42.66 23.71 3.90
N LEU A 506 -42.20 24.55 2.97
CA LEU A 506 -41.70 25.89 3.29
C LEU A 506 -42.85 26.89 3.16
N ASN A 507 -43.31 27.39 4.30
CA ASN A 507 -44.42 28.34 4.40
C ASN A 507 -43.96 29.77 4.07
N PRO A 508 -44.88 30.68 3.70
CA PRO A 508 -44.56 32.11 3.56
C PRO A 508 -43.91 32.67 4.82
N TYR A 509 -42.84 33.45 4.67
CA TYR A 509 -42.12 34.13 5.76
C TYR A 509 -41.55 33.19 6.85
N GLY A 510 -41.34 31.90 6.55
CA GLY A 510 -40.86 30.92 7.53
C GLY A 510 -39.46 31.22 8.10
N PHE A 511 -38.64 31.99 7.37
CA PHE A 511 -37.30 32.40 7.79
C PHE A 511 -37.17 33.92 8.01
N ASP A 512 -38.29 34.64 8.07
CA ASP A 512 -38.25 36.08 8.30
C ASP A 512 -37.60 36.42 9.66
N GLY A 513 -36.88 37.53 9.70
CA GLY A 513 -36.05 37.96 10.82
C GLY A 513 -34.57 37.60 10.72
N LEU A 514 -34.19 36.55 9.98
CA LEU A 514 -32.79 36.07 9.82
C LEU A 514 -31.95 36.91 8.84
N ARG A 515 -31.94 38.23 9.02
CA ARG A 515 -31.39 39.22 8.06
C ARG A 515 -29.89 39.11 7.78
N ASN A 516 -29.14 38.49 8.68
CA ASN A 516 -27.68 38.30 8.55
C ASN A 516 -27.28 36.91 8.05
N LEU A 517 -28.24 36.05 7.74
CA LEU A 517 -27.96 34.69 7.29
C LEU A 517 -27.29 34.71 5.90
N THR A 518 -26.15 34.03 5.79
CA THR A 518 -25.39 33.92 4.53
C THR A 518 -25.46 32.53 3.93
N GLN A 519 -25.74 31.52 4.73
CA GLN A 519 -25.86 30.13 4.30
C GLN A 519 -27.08 29.49 4.95
N LEU A 520 -27.82 28.73 4.15
CA LEU A 520 -29.00 27.99 4.61
C LEU A 520 -28.98 26.61 3.96
N ASP A 521 -28.87 25.58 4.81
CA ASP A 521 -28.95 24.18 4.39
C ASP A 521 -30.27 23.57 4.87
N LEU A 522 -31.10 23.22 3.89
CA LEU A 522 -32.38 22.54 4.07
C LEU A 522 -32.33 21.17 3.37
N SER A 523 -31.15 20.57 3.25
CA SER A 523 -30.97 19.28 2.62
C SER A 523 -31.62 18.15 3.43
N GLY A 524 -32.21 17.17 2.71
CA GLY A 524 -32.75 15.96 3.33
C GLY A 524 -33.93 16.17 4.27
N GLN A 525 -34.73 17.22 4.08
CA GLN A 525 -35.87 17.56 4.95
C GLN A 525 -37.23 17.04 4.46
N SER A 526 -37.26 16.34 3.32
CA SER A 526 -38.49 15.87 2.64
C SER A 526 -39.42 17.01 2.19
N ILE A 527 -38.85 18.16 1.82
CA ILE A 527 -39.60 19.32 1.32
C ILE A 527 -40.29 18.95 0.00
N ARG A 528 -41.60 19.16 -0.09
CA ARG A 528 -42.41 18.93 -1.30
C ARG A 528 -42.90 20.21 -1.96
N VAL A 529 -43.23 21.20 -1.13
CA VAL A 529 -43.87 22.44 -1.56
C VAL A 529 -43.08 23.61 -1.02
N ILE A 530 -42.75 24.55 -1.90
CA ILE A 530 -42.10 25.82 -1.57
C ILE A 530 -43.09 26.93 -1.90
N ALA A 531 -43.47 27.75 -0.91
CA ALA A 531 -44.23 28.96 -1.16
C ALA A 531 -43.37 30.03 -1.86
N PRO A 532 -43.93 30.91 -2.71
CA PRO A 532 -43.17 31.97 -3.38
C PRO A 532 -42.38 32.87 -2.42
N GLU A 533 -42.96 33.21 -1.26
CA GLU A 533 -42.39 34.10 -0.22
C GLU A 533 -41.64 33.32 0.89
N ALA A 534 -41.31 32.04 0.65
CA ALA A 534 -40.70 31.19 1.68
C ALA A 534 -39.33 31.70 2.17
N PHE A 535 -38.58 32.39 1.31
CA PHE A 535 -37.23 32.89 1.58
C PHE A 535 -37.18 34.42 1.77
N ASP A 536 -38.33 35.07 1.91
CA ASP A 536 -38.39 36.50 2.21
C ASP A 536 -37.68 36.80 3.54
N GLY A 537 -36.95 37.93 3.58
CA GLY A 537 -36.11 38.32 4.71
C GLY A 537 -34.65 37.84 4.65
N LEU A 538 -34.29 36.94 3.71
CA LEU A 538 -32.95 36.38 3.55
C LEU A 538 -32.06 37.16 2.54
N GLU A 539 -32.04 38.48 2.63
CA GLU A 539 -31.40 39.36 1.63
C GLU A 539 -29.87 39.20 1.50
N ARG A 540 -29.22 38.62 2.52
CA ARG A 540 -27.77 38.38 2.56
C ARG A 540 -27.37 36.96 2.18
N LEU A 541 -28.33 36.10 1.84
CA LEU A 541 -28.07 34.70 1.55
C LEU A 541 -27.19 34.55 0.30
N GLN A 542 -26.10 33.79 0.45
CA GLN A 542 -25.14 33.49 -0.61
C GLN A 542 -25.23 32.04 -1.05
N ASN A 543 -25.47 31.11 -0.11
CA ASN A 543 -25.56 29.68 -0.40
C ASN A 543 -26.89 29.13 0.09
N LEU A 544 -27.64 28.50 -0.81
CA LEU A 544 -28.87 27.78 -0.50
C LEU A 544 -28.77 26.34 -0.98
N SER A 545 -28.91 25.40 -0.05
CA SER A 545 -28.99 23.97 -0.34
C SER A 545 -30.39 23.45 -0.05
N LEU A 546 -31.02 22.89 -1.08
CA LEU A 546 -32.30 22.18 -1.06
C LEU A 546 -32.11 20.72 -1.53
N GLN A 547 -30.88 20.21 -1.42
CA GLN A 547 -30.50 18.88 -1.90
C GLN A 547 -31.32 17.76 -1.24
N GLY A 548 -31.69 16.73 -2.00
CA GLY A 548 -32.22 15.49 -1.41
C GLY A 548 -33.60 15.66 -0.79
N ASN A 549 -34.45 16.49 -1.39
CA ASN A 549 -35.84 16.69 -1.00
C ASN A 549 -36.79 16.09 -2.04
N ASP A 550 -38.10 16.25 -1.86
CA ASP A 550 -39.16 15.74 -2.74
C ASP A 550 -39.75 16.86 -3.62
N ILE A 551 -38.96 17.89 -3.97
CA ILE A 551 -39.47 19.09 -4.67
C ILE A 551 -39.84 18.71 -6.11
N ALA A 552 -41.10 18.94 -6.49
CA ALA A 552 -41.64 18.64 -7.81
C ALA A 552 -41.91 19.86 -8.70
N ASP A 553 -42.29 20.99 -8.12
CA ASP A 553 -42.52 22.25 -8.84
C ASP A 553 -41.73 23.37 -8.17
N LEU A 554 -41.14 24.25 -8.99
CA LEU A 554 -40.47 25.47 -8.57
C LEU A 554 -41.32 26.67 -9.01
N PRO A 555 -42.02 27.36 -8.10
CA PRO A 555 -42.82 28.53 -8.46
C PRO A 555 -41.96 29.64 -9.08
N LYS A 556 -42.56 30.39 -10.00
CA LYS A 556 -41.88 31.52 -10.65
C LYS A 556 -41.53 32.57 -9.60
N GLY A 557 -40.27 32.99 -9.56
CA GLY A 557 -39.81 34.08 -8.70
C GLY A 557 -39.39 33.68 -7.29
N THR A 558 -39.49 32.39 -6.91
CA THR A 558 -39.10 31.89 -5.58
C THR A 558 -37.68 32.30 -5.15
N PHE A 559 -36.75 32.42 -6.11
CA PHE A 559 -35.36 32.81 -5.84
C PHE A 559 -35.02 34.26 -6.23
N ALA A 560 -36.00 35.02 -6.74
CA ALA A 560 -35.74 36.35 -7.32
C ALA A 560 -35.35 37.40 -6.27
N ILE A 561 -35.82 37.26 -5.02
CA ILE A 561 -35.49 38.18 -3.93
C ILE A 561 -34.06 37.99 -3.38
N LEU A 562 -33.45 36.83 -3.67
CA LEU A 562 -32.13 36.44 -3.17
C LEU A 562 -31.01 37.06 -4.01
N ASN A 563 -30.91 38.38 -3.99
CA ASN A 563 -30.02 39.19 -4.83
C ASN A 563 -28.51 38.94 -4.64
N ARG A 564 -28.13 38.20 -3.60
CA ARG A 564 -26.74 37.84 -3.29
C ARG A 564 -26.44 36.35 -3.42
N LEU A 565 -27.41 35.57 -3.90
CA LEU A 565 -27.28 34.13 -4.04
C LEU A 565 -26.21 33.80 -5.08
N ASP A 566 -25.14 33.15 -4.64
CA ASP A 566 -24.01 32.70 -5.46
C ASP A 566 -24.20 31.22 -5.85
N LYS A 567 -24.63 30.39 -4.91
CA LYS A 567 -24.76 28.93 -5.09
C LYS A 567 -26.14 28.44 -4.72
N LEU A 568 -26.74 27.70 -5.65
CA LEU A 568 -28.03 27.03 -5.46
C LEU A 568 -27.89 25.53 -5.76
N ASP A 569 -28.14 24.70 -4.75
CA ASP A 569 -28.19 23.25 -4.89
C ASP A 569 -29.63 22.73 -4.82
N LEU A 570 -30.12 22.21 -5.95
CA LEU A 570 -31.41 21.57 -6.12
C LEU A 570 -31.27 20.08 -6.49
N SER A 571 -30.09 19.50 -6.29
CA SER A 571 -29.81 18.10 -6.67
C SER A 571 -30.65 17.11 -5.88
N LYS A 572 -30.86 15.91 -6.45
CA LYS A 572 -31.60 14.80 -5.81
C LYS A 572 -33.04 15.20 -5.41
N ASN A 573 -33.72 15.91 -6.30
CA ASN A 573 -35.14 16.26 -6.18
C ASN A 573 -35.99 15.55 -7.25
N ASN A 574 -37.28 15.88 -7.38
CA ASN A 574 -38.20 15.28 -8.35
C ASN A 574 -38.86 16.31 -9.28
N ILE A 575 -38.08 17.28 -9.76
CA ILE A 575 -38.56 18.47 -10.50
C ILE A 575 -39.27 18.07 -11.80
N GLY A 576 -38.86 16.98 -12.44
CA GLY A 576 -39.51 16.48 -13.66
C GLY A 576 -39.22 17.33 -14.90
N ASN A 577 -39.74 18.55 -15.00
CA ASN A 577 -39.54 19.45 -16.14
C ASN A 577 -39.14 20.86 -15.69
N LEU A 578 -38.11 21.42 -16.32
CA LEU A 578 -37.67 22.79 -16.03
C LEU A 578 -38.30 23.78 -17.01
N ARG A 579 -39.13 24.70 -16.49
CA ARG A 579 -39.91 25.68 -17.28
C ARG A 579 -39.17 26.99 -17.49
N SER A 580 -39.51 27.71 -18.56
CA SER A 580 -39.01 29.07 -18.82
C SER A 580 -39.30 30.04 -17.66
N GLY A 581 -38.29 30.79 -17.23
CA GLY A 581 -38.42 31.80 -16.18
C GLY A 581 -38.38 31.31 -14.73
N THR A 582 -38.04 30.03 -14.48
CA THR A 582 -37.97 29.43 -13.13
C THR A 582 -37.08 30.23 -12.17
N PHE A 583 -35.92 30.68 -12.64
CA PHE A 583 -34.92 31.36 -11.81
C PHE A 583 -35.00 32.89 -11.84
N GLY A 584 -35.74 33.48 -12.80
CA GLY A 584 -35.79 34.94 -12.99
C GLY A 584 -34.40 35.56 -13.25
N SER A 585 -34.25 36.84 -12.92
CA SER A 585 -32.93 37.49 -12.88
C SER A 585 -32.27 37.14 -11.55
N SER A 586 -31.15 36.41 -11.59
CA SER A 586 -30.47 35.95 -10.39
C SER A 586 -28.95 36.08 -10.50
N SER A 587 -28.29 36.29 -9.36
CA SER A 587 -26.83 36.41 -9.24
C SER A 587 -26.08 35.06 -9.20
N ILE A 588 -26.79 33.94 -9.35
CA ILE A 588 -26.24 32.59 -9.19
C ILE A 588 -25.07 32.37 -10.16
N THR A 589 -23.93 31.95 -9.61
CA THR A 589 -22.75 31.55 -10.40
C THR A 589 -22.59 30.04 -10.50
N ALA A 590 -23.19 29.26 -9.58
CA ALA A 590 -23.20 27.81 -9.63
C ALA A 590 -24.59 27.22 -9.33
N LEU A 591 -25.09 26.40 -10.24
CA LEU A 591 -26.39 25.73 -10.15
C LEU A 591 -26.21 24.21 -10.25
N ASN A 592 -26.68 23.48 -9.23
CA ASN A 592 -26.68 22.03 -9.23
C ASN A 592 -28.12 21.50 -9.35
N LEU A 593 -28.39 20.77 -10.42
CA LEU A 593 -29.67 20.12 -10.74
C LEU A 593 -29.47 18.62 -11.02
N SER A 594 -28.36 18.06 -10.53
CA SER A 594 -28.04 16.65 -10.74
C SER A 594 -29.04 15.73 -10.04
N GLN A 595 -29.42 14.63 -10.68
CA GLN A 595 -30.36 13.63 -10.13
C GLN A 595 -31.73 14.23 -9.71
N SER A 596 -32.19 15.30 -10.36
CA SER A 596 -33.44 15.99 -10.04
C SER A 596 -34.66 15.48 -10.85
N GLY A 597 -34.56 14.29 -11.44
CA GLY A 597 -35.63 13.67 -12.22
C GLY A 597 -35.97 14.38 -13.52
N LEU A 598 -35.09 15.25 -14.05
CA LEU A 598 -35.38 16.06 -15.24
C LEU A 598 -35.55 15.18 -16.49
N GLN A 599 -36.69 15.31 -17.17
CA GLN A 599 -37.02 14.63 -18.43
C GLN A 599 -36.99 15.59 -19.62
N ALA A 600 -37.29 16.87 -19.40
CA ALA A 600 -37.18 17.91 -20.41
C ALA A 600 -36.76 19.26 -19.80
N ILE A 601 -36.03 20.04 -20.60
CA ILE A 601 -35.69 21.43 -20.33
C ILE A 601 -36.27 22.26 -21.46
N GLU A 602 -37.17 23.20 -21.14
CA GLU A 602 -37.73 24.13 -22.13
C GLU A 602 -36.65 25.09 -22.66
N PRO A 603 -36.70 25.48 -23.95
CA PRO A 603 -35.83 26.55 -24.47
C PRO A 603 -35.98 27.83 -23.63
N GLY A 604 -34.86 28.38 -23.17
CA GLY A 604 -34.86 29.56 -22.30
C GLY A 604 -35.14 29.30 -20.82
N ALA A 605 -35.20 28.05 -20.35
CA ALA A 605 -35.33 27.69 -18.93
C ALA A 605 -34.26 28.33 -18.02
N PHE A 606 -33.06 28.54 -18.56
CA PHE A 606 -31.94 29.21 -17.86
C PHE A 606 -31.86 30.72 -18.15
N GLY A 607 -32.86 31.30 -18.81
CA GLY A 607 -32.91 32.73 -19.12
C GLY A 607 -32.83 33.58 -17.85
N GLY A 608 -32.00 34.63 -17.89
CA GLY A 608 -31.74 35.51 -16.74
C GLY A 608 -30.53 35.10 -15.88
N LEU A 609 -29.95 33.92 -16.09
CA LEU A 609 -28.74 33.43 -15.39
C LEU A 609 -27.44 33.89 -16.06
N GLY A 610 -27.32 35.18 -16.37
CA GLY A 610 -26.19 35.73 -17.13
C GLY A 610 -24.83 35.74 -16.41
N MET A 611 -24.80 35.40 -15.12
CA MET A 611 -23.57 35.31 -14.31
C MET A 611 -23.09 33.86 -14.09
N LEU A 612 -23.82 32.90 -14.64
CA LEU A 612 -23.62 31.48 -14.35
C LEU A 612 -22.30 30.99 -14.94
N LYS A 613 -21.49 30.33 -14.11
CA LYS A 613 -20.18 29.78 -14.45
C LYS A 613 -20.19 28.26 -14.52
N SER A 614 -21.05 27.59 -13.76
CA SER A 614 -21.18 26.13 -13.78
C SER A 614 -22.61 25.65 -13.61
N ILE A 615 -22.99 24.66 -14.43
CA ILE A 615 -24.22 23.88 -14.27
C ILE A 615 -23.84 22.40 -14.15
N ASP A 616 -24.45 21.72 -13.17
CA ASP A 616 -24.47 20.26 -13.11
C ASP A 616 -25.88 19.72 -13.39
N LEU A 617 -26.03 18.92 -14.45
CA LEU A 617 -27.26 18.21 -14.82
C LEU A 617 -27.12 16.69 -14.69
N ALA A 618 -26.03 16.16 -14.14
CA ALA A 618 -25.74 14.74 -14.23
C ALA A 618 -26.82 13.84 -13.60
N GLY A 619 -27.06 12.66 -14.17
CA GLY A 619 -27.99 11.67 -13.60
C GLY A 619 -29.48 12.00 -13.77
N ASN A 620 -29.84 12.87 -14.71
CA ASN A 620 -31.23 13.08 -15.18
C ASN A 620 -31.55 12.21 -16.42
N ASN A 621 -32.69 12.42 -17.08
CA ASN A 621 -33.18 11.57 -18.18
C ASN A 621 -33.64 12.40 -19.39
N LEU A 622 -32.75 13.22 -19.96
CA LEU A 622 -33.12 14.19 -20.99
C LEU A 622 -33.35 13.61 -22.39
N LYS A 623 -32.97 12.35 -22.68
CA LYS A 623 -33.11 11.61 -23.96
C LYS A 623 -32.52 12.28 -25.23
N ARG A 624 -32.70 13.59 -25.41
CA ARG A 624 -32.23 14.43 -26.51
C ARG A 624 -31.82 15.80 -25.98
N LEU A 625 -30.77 16.38 -26.55
CA LEU A 625 -30.44 17.79 -26.35
C LEU A 625 -30.97 18.59 -27.55
N ARG A 626 -31.86 19.55 -27.27
CA ARG A 626 -32.51 20.37 -28.29
C ARG A 626 -31.72 21.65 -28.57
N ASN A 627 -31.88 22.20 -29.77
CA ASN A 627 -31.43 23.56 -30.05
C ASN A 627 -32.07 24.57 -29.07
N GLY A 628 -31.27 25.48 -28.53
CA GLY A 628 -31.72 26.54 -27.62
C GLY A 628 -31.88 26.15 -26.14
N THR A 629 -31.55 24.91 -25.74
CA THR A 629 -31.61 24.48 -24.32
C THR A 629 -30.73 25.35 -23.41
N PHE A 630 -29.56 25.78 -23.88
CA PHE A 630 -28.57 26.54 -23.11
C PHE A 630 -28.45 28.02 -23.52
N SER A 631 -29.43 28.56 -24.25
CA SER A 631 -29.38 29.95 -24.71
C SER A 631 -29.27 30.94 -23.54
N GLY A 632 -28.44 31.98 -23.73
CA GLY A 632 -28.21 33.03 -22.73
C GLY A 632 -27.10 32.72 -21.72
N LEU A 633 -26.44 31.55 -21.80
CA LEU A 633 -25.38 31.11 -20.88
C LEU A 633 -23.96 31.41 -21.39
N GLY A 634 -23.74 32.59 -21.97
CA GLY A 634 -22.44 32.95 -22.59
C GLY A 634 -21.25 32.97 -21.62
N THR A 635 -21.49 33.15 -20.32
CA THR A 635 -20.44 33.15 -19.28
C THR A 635 -20.08 31.75 -18.77
N LEU A 636 -20.84 30.72 -19.15
CA LEU A 636 -20.70 29.37 -18.61
C LEU A 636 -19.32 28.81 -18.93
N LYS A 637 -18.64 28.26 -17.92
CA LYS A 637 -17.30 27.66 -18.05
C LYS A 637 -17.31 26.15 -17.98
N SER A 638 -18.26 25.57 -17.25
CA SER A 638 -18.36 24.12 -17.04
C SER A 638 -19.80 23.64 -17.16
N LEU A 639 -20.01 22.59 -17.97
CA LEU A 639 -21.30 21.96 -18.17
C LEU A 639 -21.17 20.44 -18.01
N ASN A 640 -21.82 19.88 -16.98
CA ASN A 640 -21.82 18.45 -16.69
C ASN A 640 -23.12 17.79 -17.20
N LEU A 641 -23.01 16.96 -18.23
CA LEU A 641 -24.11 16.26 -18.92
C LEU A 641 -23.99 14.73 -18.79
N ARG A 642 -23.28 14.25 -17.77
CA ARG A 642 -23.06 12.81 -17.56
C ARG A 642 -24.34 12.07 -17.22
N ASN A 643 -24.49 10.84 -17.72
CA ASN A 643 -25.58 9.95 -17.33
C ASN A 643 -26.97 10.61 -17.48
N LEU A 644 -27.22 11.22 -18.66
CA LEU A 644 -28.46 11.91 -18.99
C LEU A 644 -29.38 11.09 -19.90
N ASN A 645 -28.97 9.86 -20.25
CA ASN A 645 -29.61 9.00 -21.24
C ASN A 645 -29.75 9.68 -22.63
N ILE A 646 -28.81 10.57 -22.99
CA ILE A 646 -28.84 11.28 -24.27
C ILE A 646 -28.51 10.32 -25.41
N GLY A 647 -29.46 10.09 -26.30
CA GLY A 647 -29.24 9.34 -27.54
C GLY A 647 -29.02 10.22 -28.77
N ILE A 648 -29.43 11.50 -28.73
CA ILE A 648 -29.37 12.42 -29.86
C ILE A 648 -28.95 13.83 -29.39
N ILE A 649 -27.96 14.40 -30.07
CA ILE A 649 -27.58 15.82 -29.97
C ILE A 649 -28.01 16.48 -31.28
N GLU A 650 -28.91 17.46 -31.22
CA GLU A 650 -29.34 18.24 -32.40
C GLU A 650 -28.24 19.24 -32.82
N GLU A 651 -28.18 19.59 -34.11
CA GLU A 651 -27.30 20.67 -34.58
C GLU A 651 -27.66 21.99 -33.87
N GLY A 652 -26.65 22.65 -33.28
CA GLY A 652 -26.86 23.87 -32.50
C GLY A 652 -27.34 23.66 -31.06
N ALA A 653 -27.39 22.41 -30.55
CA ALA A 653 -27.74 22.14 -29.15
C ALA A 653 -26.87 22.91 -28.12
N PHE A 654 -25.63 23.26 -28.50
CA PHE A 654 -24.68 24.02 -27.67
C PHE A 654 -24.57 25.50 -28.06
N ALA A 655 -25.48 26.03 -28.90
CA ALA A 655 -25.44 27.43 -29.31
C ALA A 655 -25.56 28.39 -28.12
N GLY A 656 -24.72 29.43 -28.10
CA GLY A 656 -24.66 30.43 -27.03
C GLY A 656 -23.74 30.06 -25.86
N LEU A 657 -22.99 28.96 -25.95
CA LEU A 657 -21.99 28.53 -24.96
C LEU A 657 -20.56 28.99 -25.32
N ASP A 658 -20.42 30.25 -25.76
CA ASP A 658 -19.16 30.80 -26.30
C ASP A 658 -17.99 30.74 -25.31
N GLY A 659 -18.30 30.86 -24.02
CA GLY A 659 -17.32 30.82 -22.93
C GLY A 659 -16.95 29.44 -22.41
N LEU A 660 -17.58 28.35 -22.90
CA LEU A 660 -17.48 27.03 -22.31
C LEU A 660 -16.08 26.43 -22.47
N VAL A 661 -15.51 25.97 -21.36
CA VAL A 661 -14.15 25.40 -21.32
C VAL A 661 -14.19 23.88 -21.16
N LYS A 662 -15.16 23.37 -20.38
CA LYS A 662 -15.28 21.95 -20.03
C LYS A 662 -16.67 21.42 -20.32
N LEU A 663 -16.74 20.33 -21.11
CA LEU A 663 -17.96 19.61 -21.44
C LEU A 663 -17.80 18.12 -21.11
N PHE A 664 -18.69 17.61 -20.26
CA PHE A 664 -18.69 16.20 -19.84
C PHE A 664 -19.89 15.46 -20.43
N LEU A 665 -19.68 14.56 -21.41
CA LEU A 665 -20.73 13.78 -22.07
C LEU A 665 -20.69 12.27 -21.76
N LYS A 666 -19.80 11.84 -20.85
CA LYS A 666 -19.62 10.43 -20.48
C LYS A 666 -20.93 9.77 -20.04
N ASP A 667 -21.03 8.46 -20.22
CA ASP A 667 -22.12 7.61 -19.73
C ASP A 667 -23.48 8.00 -20.35
N ASN A 668 -23.48 8.41 -21.61
CA ASN A 668 -24.69 8.60 -22.42
C ASN A 668 -24.71 7.56 -23.54
N PRO A 669 -25.89 6.99 -23.90
CA PRO A 669 -26.03 6.01 -24.98
C PRO A 669 -26.03 6.70 -26.35
N LEU A 670 -25.03 7.56 -26.58
CA LEU A 670 -24.83 8.23 -27.85
C LEU A 670 -24.25 7.21 -28.83
N GLY A 671 -25.12 6.44 -29.48
CA GLY A 671 -24.66 5.38 -30.39
C GLY A 671 -23.82 5.93 -31.55
N GLN A 672 -24.13 7.14 -32.02
CA GLN A 672 -23.45 7.77 -33.16
C GLN A 672 -23.16 9.25 -32.88
N LEU A 673 -21.96 9.70 -33.26
CA LEU A 673 -21.64 11.12 -33.33
C LEU A 673 -21.90 11.62 -34.76
N LYS A 674 -22.91 12.49 -34.89
CA LYS A 674 -23.29 13.10 -36.18
C LYS A 674 -22.35 14.24 -36.56
N ALA A 675 -22.27 14.54 -37.86
CA ALA A 675 -21.59 15.73 -38.37
C ALA A 675 -22.05 16.99 -37.61
N ARG A 676 -21.12 17.90 -37.28
CA ARG A 676 -21.40 19.21 -36.66
C ARG A 676 -22.07 19.16 -35.27
N SER A 677 -22.03 18.02 -34.57
CA SER A 677 -22.62 17.87 -33.22
C SER A 677 -22.08 18.85 -32.16
N PHE A 678 -20.88 19.41 -32.36
CA PHE A 678 -20.20 20.29 -31.40
C PHE A 678 -20.08 21.76 -31.86
N VAL A 679 -20.82 22.18 -32.90
CA VAL A 679 -20.85 23.58 -33.33
C VAL A 679 -21.36 24.48 -32.20
N GLY A 680 -20.74 25.66 -32.04
CA GLY A 680 -21.05 26.62 -30.98
C GLY A 680 -20.14 26.53 -29.74
N LEU A 681 -19.05 25.75 -29.81
CA LEU A 681 -18.09 25.54 -28.72
C LEU A 681 -16.65 26.04 -29.02
N PRO A 682 -16.46 27.32 -29.42
CA PRO A 682 -15.15 27.81 -29.89
C PRO A 682 -14.06 27.84 -28.81
N SER A 683 -14.44 27.96 -27.55
CA SER A 683 -13.51 28.05 -26.40
C SER A 683 -13.21 26.72 -25.74
N LEU A 684 -13.81 25.61 -26.20
CA LEU A 684 -13.72 24.33 -25.52
C LEU A 684 -12.29 23.81 -25.48
N GLN A 685 -11.82 23.45 -24.29
CA GLN A 685 -10.47 22.90 -24.08
C GLN A 685 -10.50 21.43 -23.70
N VAL A 686 -11.55 21.00 -22.98
CA VAL A 686 -11.69 19.63 -22.47
C VAL A 686 -13.01 19.05 -22.96
N LEU A 687 -12.90 18.00 -23.78
CA LEU A 687 -14.01 17.18 -24.27
C LEU A 687 -13.82 15.74 -23.79
N ILE A 688 -14.83 15.20 -23.09
CA ILE A 688 -14.88 13.77 -22.73
C ILE A 688 -16.05 13.14 -23.48
N LEU A 689 -15.74 12.23 -24.40
CA LEU A 689 -16.71 11.51 -25.23
C LEU A 689 -17.44 10.40 -24.43
N PRO A 690 -18.63 9.98 -24.89
CA PRO A 690 -19.32 8.81 -24.36
C PRO A 690 -18.62 7.50 -24.77
N ASP A 691 -18.84 6.46 -23.98
CA ASP A 691 -18.39 5.09 -24.27
C ASP A 691 -19.36 4.42 -25.26
N GLY A 692 -18.91 3.39 -25.98
CA GLY A 692 -19.82 2.55 -26.77
C GLY A 692 -20.22 3.10 -28.14
N LEU A 693 -19.47 4.05 -28.69
CA LEU A 693 -19.72 4.59 -30.04
C LEU A 693 -19.66 3.48 -31.10
N THR A 694 -20.69 3.41 -31.95
CA THR A 694 -20.75 2.48 -33.10
C THR A 694 -20.43 3.16 -34.43
N ALA A 695 -20.57 4.48 -34.51
CA ALA A 695 -20.12 5.28 -35.65
C ALA A 695 -19.73 6.71 -35.25
N ILE A 696 -18.75 7.26 -35.97
CA ILE A 696 -18.38 8.69 -35.93
C ILE A 696 -18.43 9.18 -37.37
N GLU A 697 -19.36 10.08 -37.68
CA GLU A 697 -19.50 10.64 -39.04
C GLU A 697 -18.34 11.59 -39.38
N ALA A 698 -18.09 11.77 -40.68
CA ALA A 698 -17.13 12.77 -41.16
C ALA A 698 -17.46 14.16 -40.58
N LYS A 699 -16.41 14.89 -40.15
CA LYS A 699 -16.54 16.24 -39.54
C LYS A 699 -17.36 16.28 -38.24
N ALA A 700 -17.51 15.17 -37.52
CA ALA A 700 -18.18 15.17 -36.21
C ALA A 700 -17.57 16.17 -35.21
N PHE A 701 -16.25 16.42 -35.29
CA PHE A 701 -15.50 17.32 -34.41
C PHE A 701 -15.35 18.76 -34.96
N GLU A 702 -16.11 19.14 -35.99
CA GLU A 702 -16.08 20.49 -36.55
C GLU A 702 -16.43 21.55 -35.46
N GLY A 703 -15.65 22.63 -35.41
CA GLY A 703 -15.80 23.70 -34.41
C GLY A 703 -14.90 23.57 -33.17
N LEU A 704 -14.21 22.44 -32.97
CA LEU A 704 -13.38 22.15 -31.79
C LEU A 704 -11.90 22.59 -31.90
N GLY A 705 -11.64 23.74 -32.54
CA GLY A 705 -10.28 24.20 -32.86
C GLY A 705 -9.38 24.49 -31.65
N ASN A 706 -9.95 24.63 -30.44
CA ASN A 706 -9.19 24.96 -29.22
C ASN A 706 -8.98 23.77 -28.27
N VAL A 707 -9.49 22.58 -28.61
CA VAL A 707 -9.30 21.36 -27.80
C VAL A 707 -7.84 20.92 -27.92
N SER A 708 -7.07 21.09 -26.84
CA SER A 708 -5.66 20.73 -26.77
C SER A 708 -5.39 19.48 -25.92
N SER A 709 -6.41 18.94 -25.24
CA SER A 709 -6.31 17.67 -24.52
C SER A 709 -6.30 16.48 -25.47
N SER A 710 -5.77 15.35 -25.02
CA SER A 710 -5.92 14.08 -25.73
C SER A 710 -7.40 13.73 -25.90
N ILE A 711 -7.75 13.17 -27.05
CA ILE A 711 -9.08 12.59 -27.28
C ILE A 711 -9.00 11.09 -27.02
N ILE A 712 -9.91 10.60 -26.18
CA ILE A 712 -10.01 9.19 -25.82
C ILE A 712 -11.31 8.64 -26.39
N VAL A 713 -11.20 7.59 -27.20
CA VAL A 713 -12.32 6.79 -27.72
C VAL A 713 -12.31 5.46 -26.98
N HIS A 714 -13.33 5.20 -26.17
CA HIS A 714 -13.37 4.06 -25.25
C HIS A 714 -14.55 3.13 -25.55
N ASN A 715 -14.31 1.82 -25.50
CA ASN A 715 -15.30 0.76 -25.73
C ASN A 715 -16.05 0.91 -27.07
N ALA A 716 -15.39 1.42 -28.11
CA ALA A 716 -16.04 1.70 -29.39
C ALA A 716 -16.08 0.47 -30.30
N GLN A 717 -17.16 0.33 -31.08
CA GLN A 717 -17.34 -0.73 -32.07
C GLN A 717 -17.52 -0.08 -33.43
N LEU A 718 -16.42 0.47 -33.95
CA LEU A 718 -16.43 1.25 -35.18
C LEU A 718 -16.34 0.31 -36.38
N SER A 719 -17.40 0.29 -37.21
CA SER A 719 -17.33 -0.41 -38.50
C SER A 719 -16.22 0.18 -39.37
N THR A 720 -16.13 1.51 -39.41
CA THR A 720 -15.13 2.24 -40.19
C THR A 720 -14.70 3.53 -39.50
N VAL A 721 -13.45 3.94 -39.75
CA VAL A 721 -13.01 5.31 -39.57
C VAL A 721 -13.09 6.00 -40.92
N GLU A 722 -14.11 6.84 -41.11
CA GLU A 722 -14.39 7.56 -42.36
C GLU A 722 -13.34 8.63 -42.67
N ALA A 723 -13.28 9.06 -43.93
CA ALA A 723 -12.44 10.20 -44.33
C ALA A 723 -12.82 11.47 -43.53
N ASP A 724 -11.80 12.23 -43.11
CA ASP A 724 -11.96 13.50 -42.37
C ASP A 724 -12.73 13.38 -41.02
N THR A 725 -12.87 12.17 -40.46
CA THR A 725 -13.55 11.91 -39.18
C THR A 725 -13.05 12.85 -38.08
N PHE A 726 -11.73 13.00 -37.96
CA PHE A 726 -11.07 13.80 -36.92
C PHE A 726 -10.75 15.25 -37.35
N SER A 727 -11.32 15.72 -38.47
CA SER A 727 -11.15 17.10 -38.90
C SER A 727 -11.74 18.09 -37.88
N GLY A 728 -11.02 19.18 -37.63
CA GLY A 728 -11.35 20.17 -36.59
C GLY A 728 -10.50 20.08 -35.32
N LEU A 729 -9.86 18.94 -35.05
CA LEU A 729 -8.98 18.70 -33.90
C LEU A 729 -7.55 19.28 -34.07
N SER A 730 -7.45 20.53 -34.52
CA SER A 730 -6.18 21.14 -34.96
C SER A 730 -5.09 21.30 -33.89
N LYS A 731 -5.44 21.20 -32.60
CA LYS A 731 -4.52 21.32 -31.45
C LYS A 731 -4.31 20.01 -30.69
N VAL A 732 -4.98 18.93 -31.07
CA VAL A 732 -4.87 17.63 -30.37
C VAL A 732 -3.53 16.98 -30.71
N MET A 733 -2.78 16.61 -29.67
CA MET A 733 -1.46 15.99 -29.81
C MET A 733 -1.53 14.46 -29.74
N PHE A 734 -2.55 13.89 -29.08
CA PHE A 734 -2.66 12.45 -28.87
C PHE A 734 -4.10 11.97 -29.08
N LEU A 735 -4.23 10.88 -29.83
CA LEU A 735 -5.49 10.17 -30.04
C LEU A 735 -5.34 8.75 -29.46
N ILE A 736 -6.22 8.41 -28.53
CA ILE A 736 -6.12 7.17 -27.75
C ILE A 736 -7.40 6.36 -27.96
N PHE A 737 -7.26 5.18 -28.55
CA PHE A 737 -8.31 4.17 -28.63
C PHE A 737 -8.12 3.16 -27.50
N ARG A 738 -9.19 2.82 -26.79
CA ARG A 738 -9.16 1.85 -25.70
C ARG A 738 -10.34 0.88 -25.82
N ASN A 739 -10.06 -0.41 -25.79
CA ASN A 739 -11.08 -1.47 -25.94
C ASN A 739 -11.94 -1.25 -27.19
N ALA A 740 -11.32 -0.85 -28.30
CA ALA A 740 -12.04 -0.51 -29.52
C ALA A 740 -11.86 -1.59 -30.59
N SER A 741 -12.96 -1.93 -31.28
CA SER A 741 -12.90 -2.71 -32.52
C SER A 741 -13.04 -1.74 -33.69
N ILE A 742 -12.09 -1.80 -34.63
CA ILE A 742 -12.10 -1.02 -35.86
C ILE A 742 -12.13 -2.01 -37.03
N GLY A 743 -13.19 -1.97 -37.84
CA GLY A 743 -13.24 -2.77 -39.07
C GLY A 743 -12.22 -2.29 -40.08
N THR A 744 -12.46 -1.12 -40.68
CA THR A 744 -11.59 -0.54 -41.70
C THR A 744 -11.16 0.88 -41.35
N ILE A 745 -9.87 1.16 -41.47
CA ILE A 745 -9.37 2.55 -41.53
C ILE A 745 -9.35 2.94 -43.01
N ARG A 746 -10.25 3.84 -43.41
CA ARG A 746 -10.36 4.27 -44.81
C ARG A 746 -9.26 5.23 -45.21
N THR A 747 -9.08 5.42 -46.52
CA THR A 747 -8.25 6.48 -47.09
C THR A 747 -8.51 7.82 -46.37
N ASN A 748 -7.46 8.49 -45.87
CA ASN A 748 -7.56 9.78 -45.17
C ASN A 748 -8.36 9.76 -43.84
N GLY A 749 -8.47 8.62 -43.16
CA GLY A 749 -9.24 8.49 -41.91
C GLY A 749 -8.84 9.47 -40.80
N PHE A 750 -7.55 9.85 -40.74
CA PHE A 750 -7.00 10.78 -39.72
C PHE A 750 -6.71 12.20 -40.24
N ARG A 751 -7.13 12.51 -41.47
CA ARG A 751 -6.84 13.79 -42.13
C ARG A 751 -7.39 14.99 -41.35
N GLY A 752 -6.59 16.06 -41.31
CA GLY A 752 -6.94 17.31 -40.62
C GLY A 752 -6.38 17.42 -39.18
N SER A 753 -5.80 16.35 -38.63
CA SER A 753 -5.18 16.33 -37.30
C SER A 753 -3.70 16.76 -37.34
N ARG A 754 -3.42 17.98 -37.82
CA ARG A 754 -2.06 18.43 -38.20
C ARG A 754 -1.00 18.53 -37.08
N ARG A 755 -1.40 18.38 -35.82
CA ARG A 755 -0.50 18.43 -34.65
C ARG A 755 -0.40 17.10 -33.91
N LEU A 756 -1.01 16.06 -34.45
CA LEU A 756 -1.02 14.73 -33.85
C LEU A 756 0.41 14.20 -33.77
N GLN A 757 0.91 13.96 -32.56
CA GLN A 757 2.24 13.41 -32.29
C GLN A 757 2.22 11.89 -32.12
N GLY A 758 1.10 11.33 -31.65
CA GLY A 758 1.01 9.88 -31.46
C GLY A 758 -0.41 9.36 -31.46
N ILE A 759 -0.56 8.13 -31.96
CA ILE A 759 -1.79 7.35 -31.91
C ILE A 759 -1.52 6.12 -31.05
N THR A 760 -2.40 5.85 -30.08
CA THR A 760 -2.26 4.70 -29.19
C THR A 760 -3.50 3.81 -29.25
N PHE A 761 -3.27 2.50 -29.39
CA PHE A 761 -4.31 1.47 -29.41
C PHE A 761 -4.17 0.54 -28.19
N SER A 762 -5.00 0.72 -27.18
CA SER A 762 -5.00 -0.14 -25.99
C SER A 762 -6.06 -1.22 -26.13
N ASN A 763 -5.68 -2.50 -26.20
CA ASN A 763 -6.61 -3.62 -26.36
C ASN A 763 -7.62 -3.38 -27.52
N CYS A 764 -7.09 -3.08 -28.70
CA CYS A 764 -7.90 -2.77 -29.88
C CYS A 764 -7.63 -3.76 -31.01
N THR A 765 -8.63 -3.95 -31.88
CA THR A 765 -8.49 -4.70 -33.13
C THR A 765 -8.65 -3.80 -34.34
N ILE A 766 -7.89 -4.07 -35.40
CA ILE A 766 -8.01 -3.45 -36.71
C ILE A 766 -8.02 -4.59 -37.73
N ASN A 767 -9.06 -4.70 -38.58
CA ASN A 767 -9.11 -5.78 -39.58
C ASN A 767 -8.33 -5.39 -40.86
N THR A 768 -8.58 -4.18 -41.39
CA THR A 768 -8.06 -3.75 -42.69
C THR A 768 -7.56 -2.30 -42.67
N MET A 769 -6.43 -2.06 -43.32
CA MET A 769 -5.88 -0.72 -43.59
C MET A 769 -5.87 -0.44 -45.11
N GLU A 770 -6.64 0.56 -45.55
CA GLU A 770 -6.68 1.01 -46.94
C GLU A 770 -5.45 1.86 -47.31
N ASN A 771 -5.29 2.15 -48.61
CA ASN A 771 -4.25 3.06 -49.09
C ASN A 771 -4.30 4.43 -48.38
N ARG A 772 -3.13 5.00 -48.03
CA ARG A 772 -3.05 6.32 -47.38
C ARG A 772 -3.93 6.43 -46.11
N ALA A 773 -4.11 5.32 -45.38
CA ALA A 773 -4.87 5.29 -44.12
C ALA A 773 -4.37 6.32 -43.10
N PHE A 774 -3.06 6.58 -43.11
CA PHE A 774 -2.37 7.51 -42.22
C PHE A 774 -1.81 8.75 -42.93
N ALA A 775 -2.36 9.14 -44.09
CA ALA A 775 -1.85 10.32 -44.81
C ALA A 775 -2.19 11.66 -44.12
N ASP A 776 -1.40 12.69 -44.43
CA ASP A 776 -1.55 14.08 -43.94
C ASP A 776 -1.44 14.25 -42.40
N ILE A 777 -0.81 13.30 -41.68
CA ILE A 777 -0.58 13.36 -40.22
C ILE A 777 0.88 13.73 -39.84
N GLY A 778 1.58 14.48 -40.70
CA GLY A 778 3.04 14.64 -40.76
C GLY A 778 3.85 15.02 -39.50
N THR A 779 3.24 15.10 -38.31
CA THR A 779 3.91 15.24 -37.00
C THR A 779 3.90 13.96 -36.16
N VAL A 780 3.29 12.86 -36.63
CA VAL A 780 3.19 11.61 -35.86
C VAL A 780 4.56 10.93 -35.77
N THR A 781 5.10 10.85 -34.55
CA THR A 781 6.41 10.25 -34.30
C THR A 781 6.34 8.80 -33.84
N PHE A 782 5.16 8.29 -33.46
CA PHE A 782 4.95 6.87 -33.17
C PHE A 782 3.48 6.47 -33.32
N ILE A 783 3.25 5.21 -33.70
CA ILE A 783 1.94 4.54 -33.60
C ILE A 783 2.18 3.27 -32.80
N ALA A 784 1.51 3.14 -31.66
CA ALA A 784 1.77 2.03 -30.77
C ALA A 784 0.50 1.45 -30.16
N ASN A 785 0.58 0.19 -29.79
CA ASN A 785 -0.44 -0.48 -29.00
C ASN A 785 0.13 -0.97 -27.68
N GLU A 786 -0.71 -1.23 -26.67
CA GLU A 786 -0.23 -1.65 -25.33
C GLU A 786 0.40 -3.05 -25.31
N ASN A 787 0.21 -3.85 -26.36
CA ASN A 787 0.77 -5.21 -26.49
C ASN A 787 2.27 -5.23 -26.83
N PHE A 788 2.89 -4.07 -27.08
CA PHE A 788 4.30 -3.97 -27.48
C PHE A 788 5.29 -4.71 -26.55
N ARG A 789 5.03 -4.78 -25.23
CA ARG A 789 5.86 -5.53 -24.27
C ARG A 789 5.74 -7.05 -24.38
N LYS A 790 4.63 -7.56 -24.94
CA LYS A 790 4.42 -8.98 -25.20
C LYS A 790 5.02 -9.39 -26.55
N CYS A 791 5.08 -8.45 -27.49
CA CYS A 791 5.47 -8.67 -28.87
C CYS A 791 6.93 -8.35 -29.19
N SER A 792 7.62 -7.68 -28.28
CA SER A 792 9.04 -7.38 -28.38
C SER A 792 9.74 -7.88 -27.13
N ASN A 793 10.74 -8.75 -27.31
CA ASN A 793 11.62 -9.23 -26.23
C ASN A 793 12.63 -8.15 -25.76
N ARG A 794 12.54 -6.94 -26.32
CA ARG A 794 13.42 -5.81 -25.97
C ARG A 794 12.70 -4.85 -25.02
N PRO A 795 13.40 -4.26 -24.04
CA PRO A 795 12.88 -3.15 -23.25
C PRO A 795 12.78 -1.89 -24.13
N VAL A 796 11.74 -1.80 -24.96
CA VAL A 796 11.46 -0.60 -25.77
C VAL A 796 10.74 0.42 -24.90
N MET A 797 11.33 1.60 -24.71
CA MET A 797 10.55 2.76 -24.29
C MET A 797 9.84 3.29 -25.53
N LEU A 798 8.55 3.64 -25.44
CA LEU A 798 7.81 4.35 -26.50
C LEU A 798 8.62 5.61 -26.88
N ARG A 799 9.40 5.52 -27.95
CA ARG A 799 10.28 6.58 -28.49
C ARG A 799 9.81 6.89 -29.91
N ASN A 800 10.29 8.01 -30.44
CA ASN A 800 10.05 8.36 -31.85
C ASN A 800 10.58 7.22 -32.74
N GLY A 801 9.84 6.85 -33.79
CA GLY A 801 10.28 5.88 -34.79
C GLY A 801 9.92 4.42 -34.55
N HIS A 802 8.99 4.15 -33.62
CA HIS A 802 8.39 2.83 -33.45
C HIS A 802 6.96 2.80 -33.98
N TYR A 803 6.69 1.83 -34.84
CA TYR A 803 5.35 1.51 -35.36
C TYR A 803 5.01 0.08 -34.97
N THR A 804 4.06 -0.11 -34.04
CA THR A 804 3.67 -1.44 -33.61
C THR A 804 2.17 -1.64 -33.78
N PHE A 805 1.85 -2.66 -34.59
CA PHE A 805 0.50 -3.16 -34.82
C PHE A 805 0.40 -4.64 -34.40
N CYS A 806 1.17 -5.05 -33.42
CA CYS A 806 1.23 -6.44 -33.01
C CYS A 806 -0.07 -6.92 -32.33
N GLN A 807 -0.55 -8.12 -32.62
CA GLN A 807 -1.72 -8.68 -31.92
C GLN A 807 -2.94 -7.75 -32.02
N MET A 808 -3.20 -7.25 -33.23
CA MET A 808 -4.33 -6.39 -33.55
C MET A 808 -5.39 -7.08 -34.41
N GLY A 809 -5.18 -8.34 -34.81
CA GLY A 809 -6.08 -9.08 -35.70
C GLY A 809 -6.07 -8.53 -37.13
N LEU A 810 -4.96 -7.94 -37.55
CA LEU A 810 -4.80 -7.44 -38.92
C LEU A 810 -4.84 -8.59 -39.91
N LYS A 811 -5.77 -8.51 -40.87
CA LYS A 811 -5.95 -9.50 -41.94
C LYS A 811 -5.40 -9.02 -43.27
N GLU A 812 -5.44 -7.70 -43.51
CA GLU A 812 -5.04 -7.11 -44.79
C GLU A 812 -4.41 -5.71 -44.61
N ILE A 813 -3.27 -5.50 -45.29
CA ILE A 813 -2.63 -4.20 -45.47
C ILE A 813 -2.57 -3.94 -46.97
N GLN A 814 -3.32 -2.95 -47.46
CA GLN A 814 -3.32 -2.60 -48.88
C GLN A 814 -2.02 -1.89 -49.30
N VAL A 815 -1.74 -1.93 -50.60
CA VAL A 815 -0.58 -1.26 -51.21
C VAL A 815 -0.59 0.24 -50.85
N GLY A 816 0.52 0.72 -50.29
CA GLY A 816 0.67 2.12 -49.87
C GLY A 816 -0.17 2.52 -48.65
N ALA A 817 -0.58 1.57 -47.78
CA ALA A 817 -1.27 1.90 -46.53
C ALA A 817 -0.49 2.90 -45.65
N PHE A 818 0.84 2.79 -45.67
CA PHE A 818 1.78 3.65 -44.94
C PHE A 818 2.30 4.84 -45.76
N GLN A 819 1.77 5.06 -46.97
CA GLN A 819 2.21 6.17 -47.80
C GLN A 819 1.93 7.52 -47.11
N ASP A 820 2.91 8.42 -47.16
CA ASP A 820 2.91 9.74 -46.50
C ASP A 820 2.84 9.68 -44.96
N ILE A 821 3.16 8.53 -44.35
CA ILE A 821 3.48 8.48 -42.93
C ILE A 821 4.80 9.25 -42.71
N HIS A 822 4.89 9.97 -41.59
CA HIS A 822 5.97 10.91 -41.25
C HIS A 822 7.39 10.49 -41.70
N LEU A 823 8.11 11.38 -42.39
CA LEU A 823 9.52 11.18 -42.75
C LEU A 823 10.43 11.55 -41.56
N HIS A 824 11.08 10.56 -40.95
CA HIS A 824 12.05 10.79 -39.88
C HIS A 824 13.25 11.63 -40.37
N THR A 825 13.55 12.71 -39.66
CA THR A 825 14.78 13.51 -39.85
C THR A 825 15.92 12.96 -38.97
N GLU A 826 17.17 13.33 -39.26
CA GLU A 826 18.33 12.98 -38.39
C GLU A 826 18.14 13.45 -36.92
N SER A 827 17.35 14.49 -36.69
CA SER A 827 16.98 14.91 -35.34
C SER A 827 16.00 13.97 -34.64
N ASP A 828 15.15 13.28 -35.39
CA ASP A 828 14.13 12.37 -34.87
C ASP A 828 14.70 11.01 -34.46
N THR A 829 15.84 10.61 -35.02
CA THR A 829 16.48 9.29 -34.84
C THR A 829 17.62 9.30 -33.81
N LYS A 830 18.05 10.47 -33.34
CA LYS A 830 19.19 10.64 -32.43
C LYS A 830 18.95 9.97 -31.07
N GLY A 831 19.69 8.89 -30.79
CA GLY A 831 19.62 8.16 -29.52
C GLY A 831 18.51 7.09 -29.46
N ILE A 832 17.82 6.83 -30.58
CA ILE A 832 17.03 5.61 -30.75
C ILE A 832 17.97 4.54 -31.27
N PRO A 833 18.04 3.36 -30.64
CA PRO A 833 18.95 2.32 -31.08
C PRO A 833 18.69 1.97 -32.55
N GLU A 834 17.42 1.73 -32.92
CA GLU A 834 16.99 1.19 -34.23
C GLU A 834 15.49 1.51 -34.47
N LEU A 835 15.10 1.78 -35.71
CA LEU A 835 13.71 2.07 -36.12
C LEU A 835 12.97 0.76 -36.45
N GLU A 836 11.80 0.54 -35.86
CA GLU A 836 11.10 -0.77 -35.88
C GLU A 836 9.67 -0.67 -36.41
N LEU A 837 9.31 -1.58 -37.33
CA LEU A 837 7.93 -1.91 -37.68
C LEU A 837 7.61 -3.34 -37.20
N ASN A 838 6.67 -3.44 -36.26
CA ASN A 838 6.29 -4.70 -35.64
C ASN A 838 4.84 -5.08 -35.99
N LEU A 839 4.70 -6.15 -36.78
CA LEU A 839 3.45 -6.72 -37.29
C LEU A 839 3.20 -8.13 -36.74
N ASN A 840 3.85 -8.51 -35.63
CA ASN A 840 3.78 -9.87 -35.10
C ASN A 840 2.37 -10.26 -34.62
N PHE A 841 2.10 -11.57 -34.53
CA PHE A 841 0.86 -12.10 -33.96
C PHE A 841 -0.40 -11.54 -34.63
N ASN A 842 -0.40 -11.44 -35.95
CA ASN A 842 -1.55 -11.02 -36.75
C ASN A 842 -2.00 -12.16 -37.67
N GLU A 843 -2.99 -11.89 -38.53
CA GLU A 843 -3.62 -12.86 -39.43
C GLU A 843 -3.27 -12.54 -40.90
N LEU A 844 -2.05 -12.03 -41.15
CA LEU A 844 -1.62 -11.66 -42.50
C LEU A 844 -1.30 -12.93 -43.29
N THR A 845 -1.81 -13.02 -44.52
CA THR A 845 -1.62 -14.19 -45.41
C THR A 845 -0.68 -13.91 -46.60
N THR A 846 -0.61 -12.65 -47.04
CA THR A 846 0.18 -12.21 -48.19
C THR A 846 0.85 -10.88 -47.90
N ILE A 847 2.12 -10.74 -48.33
CA ILE A 847 2.78 -9.43 -48.44
C ILE A 847 2.90 -9.05 -49.91
N TYR A 848 2.22 -7.96 -50.29
CA TYR A 848 2.23 -7.43 -51.65
C TYR A 848 3.45 -6.56 -51.92
N THR A 849 3.82 -6.47 -53.18
CA THR A 849 4.78 -5.48 -53.69
C THR A 849 4.32 -4.08 -53.27
N ASN A 850 5.24 -3.24 -52.79
CA ASN A 850 4.97 -1.85 -52.37
C ASN A 850 4.06 -1.69 -51.13
N THR A 851 3.80 -2.75 -50.36
CA THR A 851 3.10 -2.65 -49.06
C THR A 851 3.75 -1.63 -48.13
N PHE A 852 5.08 -1.55 -48.14
CA PHE A 852 5.89 -0.73 -47.24
C PHE A 852 6.43 0.58 -47.87
N ILE A 853 5.76 1.13 -48.89
CA ILE A 853 6.09 2.49 -49.37
C ILE A 853 5.89 3.51 -48.23
N GLY A 854 6.86 4.41 -48.04
CA GLY A 854 6.88 5.39 -46.95
C GLY A 854 7.58 4.90 -45.67
N MET A 855 8.03 3.63 -45.64
CA MET A 855 8.74 3.02 -44.51
C MET A 855 10.22 2.76 -44.82
N GLU A 856 10.83 3.53 -45.72
CA GLU A 856 12.21 3.28 -46.22
C GLU A 856 13.29 3.41 -45.13
N HIS A 857 12.95 4.04 -44.01
CA HIS A 857 13.82 4.31 -42.86
C HIS A 857 13.86 3.17 -41.82
N ILE A 858 12.99 2.15 -41.93
CA ILE A 858 12.89 1.07 -40.94
C ILE A 858 14.14 0.18 -40.99
N GLU A 859 14.72 -0.09 -39.82
CA GLU A 859 15.90 -0.94 -39.65
C GLU A 859 15.54 -2.37 -39.19
N GLU A 860 14.37 -2.55 -38.56
CA GLU A 860 13.87 -3.84 -38.10
C GLU A 860 12.41 -4.05 -38.50
N LEU A 861 12.16 -5.17 -39.18
CA LEU A 861 10.83 -5.61 -39.57
C LEU A 861 10.56 -6.98 -38.97
N SER A 862 9.56 -7.03 -38.08
CA SER A 862 9.08 -8.28 -37.48
C SER A 862 7.68 -8.59 -37.99
N ILE A 863 7.52 -9.73 -38.66
CA ILE A 863 6.24 -10.28 -39.14
C ILE A 863 6.13 -11.77 -38.76
N ASN A 864 6.67 -12.14 -37.60
CA ASN A 864 6.57 -13.52 -37.11
C ASN A 864 5.18 -13.81 -36.51
N ASP A 865 4.84 -15.09 -36.40
CA ASP A 865 3.55 -15.56 -35.88
C ASP A 865 2.38 -14.94 -36.66
N ASN A 866 2.42 -15.08 -37.98
CA ASN A 866 1.34 -14.71 -38.89
C ASN A 866 0.90 -15.96 -39.69
N GLU A 867 0.04 -15.76 -40.68
CA GLU A 867 -0.45 -16.82 -41.57
C GLU A 867 0.18 -16.70 -42.96
N LEU A 868 1.40 -16.16 -43.07
CA LEU A 868 1.99 -15.82 -44.36
C LEU A 868 2.26 -17.08 -45.18
N VAL A 869 1.61 -17.17 -46.34
CA VAL A 869 1.84 -18.22 -47.34
C VAL A 869 2.62 -17.65 -48.53
N THR A 870 2.31 -16.40 -48.91
CA THR A 870 2.84 -15.77 -50.14
C THR A 870 3.59 -14.48 -49.82
N ILE A 871 4.80 -14.36 -50.36
CA ILE A 871 5.56 -13.10 -50.42
C ILE A 871 5.76 -12.79 -51.91
N GLU A 872 5.25 -11.66 -52.38
CA GLU A 872 5.43 -11.26 -53.79
C GLU A 872 6.90 -10.91 -54.12
N GLU A 873 7.25 -11.00 -55.41
CA GLU A 873 8.58 -10.61 -55.90
C GLU A 873 8.87 -9.15 -55.49
N ASN A 874 10.04 -8.89 -54.91
CA ASN A 874 10.46 -7.55 -54.45
C ASN A 874 9.57 -6.93 -53.34
N ALA A 875 8.79 -7.72 -52.61
CA ALA A 875 7.92 -7.25 -51.51
C ALA A 875 8.63 -6.34 -50.50
N PHE A 876 9.91 -6.61 -50.22
CA PHE A 876 10.73 -5.84 -49.26
C PHE A 876 11.68 -4.83 -49.91
N SER A 877 11.64 -4.65 -51.23
CA SER A 877 12.64 -3.86 -51.97
C SER A 877 12.71 -2.38 -51.59
N THR A 878 11.63 -1.82 -51.02
CA THR A 878 11.60 -0.42 -50.54
C THR A 878 12.34 -0.24 -49.21
N LEU A 879 12.61 -1.31 -48.47
CA LEU A 879 13.20 -1.28 -47.13
C LEU A 879 14.74 -1.26 -47.16
N SER A 880 15.30 -0.24 -47.82
CA SER A 880 16.75 -0.15 -48.07
C SER A 880 17.64 0.02 -46.82
N ALA A 881 17.05 0.37 -45.67
CA ALA A 881 17.74 0.50 -44.39
C ALA A 881 17.67 -0.76 -43.50
N LEU A 882 16.99 -1.82 -43.95
CA LEU A 882 16.66 -2.98 -43.13
C LEU A 882 17.91 -3.79 -42.74
N LYS A 883 18.10 -3.99 -41.43
CA LYS A 883 19.17 -4.79 -40.82
C LYS A 883 18.66 -6.12 -40.27
N ARG A 884 17.39 -6.19 -39.86
CA ARG A 884 16.75 -7.40 -39.34
C ARG A 884 15.42 -7.66 -39.99
N LEU A 885 15.23 -8.92 -40.39
CA LEU A 885 13.97 -9.44 -40.90
C LEU A 885 13.62 -10.74 -40.17
N ASN A 886 12.50 -10.72 -39.46
CA ASN A 886 11.96 -11.90 -38.78
C ASN A 886 10.64 -12.34 -39.44
N LEU A 887 10.68 -13.52 -40.07
CA LEU A 887 9.57 -14.17 -40.76
C LEU A 887 9.23 -15.54 -40.15
N ALA A 888 9.74 -15.84 -38.95
CA ALA A 888 9.53 -17.13 -38.30
C ALA A 888 8.05 -17.42 -37.97
N ASN A 889 7.70 -18.69 -37.78
CA ASN A 889 6.35 -19.13 -37.45
C ASN A 889 5.31 -18.64 -38.47
N ASN A 890 5.52 -18.99 -39.73
CA ASN A 890 4.60 -18.71 -40.84
C ASN A 890 4.46 -19.99 -41.70
N TYR A 891 3.79 -19.89 -42.85
CA TYR A 891 3.55 -21.02 -43.76
C TYR A 891 4.27 -20.84 -45.10
N ILE A 892 5.40 -20.12 -45.11
CA ILE A 892 6.10 -19.72 -46.33
C ILE A 892 6.72 -20.95 -46.99
N GLN A 893 6.42 -21.18 -48.27
CA GLN A 893 6.95 -22.31 -49.05
C GLN A 893 8.03 -21.88 -50.05
N ASN A 894 7.90 -20.68 -50.63
CA ASN A 894 8.76 -20.18 -51.70
C ASN A 894 9.25 -18.77 -51.37
N LEU A 895 10.55 -18.54 -51.57
CA LEU A 895 11.24 -17.28 -51.27
C LEU A 895 11.85 -16.61 -52.51
N LYS A 896 11.47 -17.04 -53.72
CA LYS A 896 12.08 -16.56 -54.97
C LYS A 896 12.08 -15.04 -55.06
N ASP A 897 13.28 -14.46 -55.20
CA ASP A 897 13.54 -13.01 -55.34
C ASP A 897 12.97 -12.12 -54.20
N ALA A 898 12.56 -12.71 -53.07
CA ALA A 898 11.96 -11.99 -51.96
C ALA A 898 12.91 -10.96 -51.32
N PHE A 899 14.22 -11.23 -51.36
CA PHE A 899 15.24 -10.45 -50.65
C PHE A 899 15.99 -9.42 -51.52
N LEU A 900 15.50 -9.16 -52.74
CA LEU A 900 16.12 -8.14 -53.60
C LEU A 900 16.03 -6.75 -52.93
N GLY A 901 17.15 -6.03 -52.92
CA GLY A 901 17.26 -4.69 -52.30
C GLY A 901 17.70 -4.69 -50.83
N LEU A 902 17.80 -5.85 -50.17
CA LEU A 902 18.14 -5.97 -48.75
C LEU A 902 19.66 -6.10 -48.48
N GLY A 903 20.48 -5.22 -49.08
CA GLY A 903 21.94 -5.30 -49.00
C GLY A 903 22.55 -5.10 -47.61
N LYS A 904 21.83 -4.41 -46.70
CA LYS A 904 22.23 -4.13 -45.32
C LYS A 904 21.73 -5.16 -44.30
N LEU A 905 21.07 -6.22 -44.75
CA LEU A 905 20.46 -7.19 -43.86
C LEU A 905 21.54 -8.01 -43.15
N GLU A 906 21.58 -7.94 -41.82
CA GLU A 906 22.54 -8.64 -40.97
C GLU A 906 21.95 -9.94 -40.41
N THR A 907 20.64 -9.98 -40.17
CA THR A 907 19.93 -11.11 -39.54
C THR A 907 18.66 -11.44 -40.33
N LEU A 908 18.55 -12.71 -40.73
CA LEU A 908 17.37 -13.27 -41.36
C LEU A 908 16.90 -14.50 -40.59
N ASN A 909 15.67 -14.46 -40.09
CA ASN A 909 15.04 -15.58 -39.40
C ASN A 909 13.86 -16.11 -40.19
N LEU A 910 13.97 -17.37 -40.63
CA LEU A 910 12.97 -18.12 -41.39
C LEU A 910 12.57 -19.43 -40.69
N ASP A 911 12.87 -19.56 -39.39
CA ASP A 911 12.54 -20.74 -38.60
C ASP A 911 11.04 -21.05 -38.61
N ASN A 912 10.70 -22.33 -38.55
CA ASN A 912 9.32 -22.82 -38.48
C ASN A 912 8.44 -22.26 -39.62
N ASN A 913 8.83 -22.63 -40.83
CA ASN A 913 8.12 -22.35 -42.08
C ASN A 913 7.99 -23.63 -42.90
N ASN A 914 7.41 -23.52 -44.10
CA ASN A 914 7.16 -24.66 -44.98
C ASN A 914 8.20 -24.77 -46.12
N ILE A 915 9.45 -24.33 -45.90
CA ILE A 915 10.49 -24.29 -46.93
C ILE A 915 11.04 -25.71 -47.15
N SER A 916 10.94 -26.23 -48.37
CA SER A 916 11.38 -27.59 -48.71
C SER A 916 12.65 -27.67 -49.56
N SER A 917 13.05 -26.57 -50.21
CA SER A 917 14.29 -26.49 -50.99
C SER A 917 14.82 -25.06 -51.04
N LEU A 918 16.13 -24.93 -51.26
CA LEU A 918 16.79 -23.64 -51.51
C LEU A 918 17.00 -23.47 -53.01
N HIS A 919 16.83 -22.24 -53.51
CA HIS A 919 17.07 -21.91 -54.90
C HIS A 919 18.44 -21.26 -55.08
N ALA A 920 19.09 -21.55 -56.22
CA ALA A 920 20.35 -20.91 -56.58
C ALA A 920 20.21 -19.39 -56.55
N ASN A 921 21.19 -18.72 -55.94
CA ASN A 921 21.29 -17.27 -55.78
C ASN A 921 20.30 -16.59 -54.83
N LEU A 922 19.43 -17.31 -54.12
CA LEU A 922 18.44 -16.73 -53.20
C LEU A 922 19.04 -15.70 -52.21
N PHE A 923 20.21 -16.01 -51.64
CA PHE A 923 20.88 -15.17 -50.65
C PHE A 923 21.93 -14.22 -51.24
N THR A 924 22.09 -14.18 -52.57
CA THR A 924 23.09 -13.31 -53.24
C THR A 924 22.94 -11.82 -52.94
N PRO A 925 21.71 -11.27 -52.82
CA PRO A 925 21.54 -9.86 -52.47
C PRO A 925 22.01 -9.49 -51.05
N LEU A 926 22.20 -10.47 -50.16
CA LEU A 926 22.39 -10.26 -48.72
C LEU A 926 23.88 -10.12 -48.35
N THR A 927 24.51 -9.02 -48.79
CA THR A 927 25.96 -8.82 -48.70
C THR A 927 26.51 -8.66 -47.29
N GLU A 928 25.67 -8.35 -46.30
CA GLU A 928 26.08 -8.14 -44.90
C GLU A 928 25.54 -9.22 -43.94
N LEU A 929 24.96 -10.32 -44.47
CA LEU A 929 24.28 -11.33 -43.66
C LEU A 929 25.25 -12.09 -42.74
N ARG A 930 24.97 -12.04 -41.44
CA ARG A 930 25.78 -12.70 -40.39
C ARG A 930 25.04 -13.86 -39.73
N PHE A 931 23.72 -13.77 -39.63
CA PHE A 931 22.89 -14.78 -38.99
C PHE A 931 21.78 -15.22 -39.93
N LEU A 932 21.73 -16.52 -40.22
CA LEU A 932 20.68 -17.15 -41.02
C LEU A 932 20.12 -18.33 -40.25
N ASN A 933 18.83 -18.28 -39.94
CA ASN A 933 18.11 -19.38 -39.32
C ASN A 933 17.07 -19.94 -40.30
N LEU A 934 17.26 -21.20 -40.67
CA LEU A 934 16.40 -22.03 -41.52
C LEU A 934 15.90 -23.26 -40.75
N GLY A 935 15.93 -23.22 -39.42
CA GLY A 935 15.49 -24.31 -38.56
C GLY A 935 14.01 -24.65 -38.75
N SER A 936 13.59 -25.84 -38.31
CA SER A 936 12.18 -26.25 -38.30
C SER A 936 11.48 -26.08 -39.65
N ASN A 937 12.16 -26.44 -40.74
CA ASN A 937 11.63 -26.40 -42.10
C ASN A 937 11.59 -27.84 -42.68
N TYR A 938 11.33 -27.98 -43.97
CA TYR A 938 11.21 -29.28 -44.65
C TYR A 938 12.38 -29.56 -45.62
N LEU A 939 13.56 -29.00 -45.38
CA LEU A 939 14.73 -29.23 -46.25
C LEU A 939 15.17 -30.70 -46.19
N THR A 940 15.40 -31.33 -47.34
CA THR A 940 15.76 -32.76 -47.44
C THR A 940 17.21 -33.04 -47.84
N GLU A 941 17.83 -32.11 -48.57
CA GLU A 941 19.21 -32.19 -49.05
C GLU A 941 19.80 -30.79 -49.16
N LEU A 942 21.14 -30.68 -49.11
CA LEU A 942 21.87 -29.44 -49.36
C LEU A 942 22.85 -29.61 -50.51
N ALA A 943 22.72 -28.75 -51.52
CA ALA A 943 23.50 -28.77 -52.74
C ALA A 943 24.68 -27.77 -52.71
N ALA A 944 25.70 -28.05 -53.53
CA ALA A 944 26.80 -27.11 -53.76
C ALA A 944 26.27 -25.81 -54.39
N GLY A 945 26.44 -24.69 -53.68
CA GLY A 945 25.99 -23.37 -54.13
C GLY A 945 24.73 -22.82 -53.47
N ASP A 946 24.06 -23.59 -52.59
CA ASP A 946 22.92 -23.11 -51.79
C ASP A 946 23.27 -21.89 -50.94
N PHE A 947 24.53 -21.83 -50.48
CA PHE A 947 25.10 -20.71 -49.75
C PHE A 947 26.13 -19.98 -50.63
N PRO A 948 25.80 -18.80 -51.20
CA PRO A 948 26.75 -18.00 -51.96
C PRO A 948 27.83 -17.39 -51.05
N LYS A 949 28.76 -16.62 -51.61
CA LYS A 949 29.81 -15.95 -50.83
C LYS A 949 29.25 -14.81 -49.97
N ILE A 950 28.78 -15.15 -48.77
CA ILE A 950 28.22 -14.24 -47.77
C ILE A 950 28.99 -14.35 -46.44
N PRO A 951 29.09 -13.27 -45.63
CA PRO A 951 29.90 -13.23 -44.41
C PRO A 951 29.22 -13.90 -43.21
N LEU A 952 28.65 -15.08 -43.42
CA LEU A 952 27.84 -15.79 -42.44
C LEU A 952 28.67 -16.22 -41.23
N ARG A 953 28.13 -15.96 -40.03
CA ARG A 953 28.72 -16.29 -38.73
C ARG A 953 27.99 -17.44 -38.06
N THR A 954 26.66 -17.47 -38.19
CA THR A 954 25.81 -18.52 -37.65
C THR A 954 24.85 -19.00 -38.73
N LEU A 955 24.84 -20.32 -38.92
CA LEU A 955 23.90 -21.01 -39.79
C LEU A 955 23.17 -22.05 -38.97
N ASP A 956 21.86 -21.89 -38.84
CA ASP A 956 20.99 -22.85 -38.20
C ASP A 956 20.12 -23.57 -39.24
N LEU A 957 20.28 -24.89 -39.32
CA LEU A 957 19.56 -25.83 -40.17
C LEU A 957 18.92 -26.95 -39.32
N GLY A 958 18.80 -26.72 -38.01
CA GLY A 958 18.27 -27.72 -37.09
C GLY A 958 16.81 -28.08 -37.38
N ASN A 959 16.36 -29.26 -36.96
CA ASN A 959 14.96 -29.68 -37.07
C ASN A 959 14.43 -29.62 -38.53
N ASN A 960 15.21 -30.15 -39.46
CA ASN A 960 14.82 -30.32 -40.86
C ASN A 960 14.76 -31.83 -41.18
N ASN A 961 14.66 -32.20 -42.46
CA ASN A 961 14.69 -33.59 -42.89
C ASN A 961 15.94 -33.91 -43.73
N ILE A 962 17.06 -33.24 -43.44
CA ILE A 962 18.28 -33.32 -44.27
C ILE A 962 18.88 -34.72 -44.13
N SER A 963 18.99 -35.43 -45.25
CA SER A 963 19.53 -36.78 -45.32
C SER A 963 20.87 -36.87 -46.06
N ASP A 964 21.20 -35.87 -46.88
CA ASP A 964 22.48 -35.77 -47.59
C ASP A 964 22.96 -34.31 -47.67
N ILE A 965 24.29 -34.14 -47.55
CA ILE A 965 24.96 -32.84 -47.69
C ILE A 965 26.06 -33.02 -48.74
N ALA A 966 25.88 -32.39 -49.91
CA ALA A 966 26.83 -32.50 -51.00
C ALA A 966 28.22 -31.95 -50.64
N ASN A 967 29.27 -32.55 -51.19
CA ASN A 967 30.62 -31.98 -51.08
C ASN A 967 30.67 -30.62 -51.79
N GLY A 968 31.20 -29.61 -51.10
CA GLY A 968 31.30 -28.23 -51.59
C GLY A 968 30.19 -27.29 -51.13
N THR A 969 29.16 -27.77 -50.41
CA THR A 969 28.06 -26.94 -49.88
C THR A 969 28.54 -25.75 -49.04
N PHE A 970 29.65 -25.92 -48.30
CA PHE A 970 30.17 -24.91 -47.38
C PHE A 970 31.37 -24.10 -47.92
N ASP A 971 31.79 -24.33 -49.17
CA ASP A 971 33.03 -23.75 -49.74
C ASP A 971 33.05 -22.22 -49.72
N GLN A 972 31.88 -21.59 -49.86
CA GLN A 972 31.76 -20.13 -49.98
C GLN A 972 31.53 -19.41 -48.63
N ILE A 973 31.23 -20.12 -47.54
CA ILE A 973 30.88 -19.56 -46.23
C ILE A 973 31.96 -19.81 -45.16
N THR A 974 33.21 -19.53 -45.50
CA THR A 974 34.40 -19.79 -44.66
C THR A 974 34.49 -18.97 -43.35
N THR A 975 33.56 -18.03 -43.11
CA THR A 975 33.51 -17.18 -41.91
C THR A 975 32.71 -17.77 -40.76
N LEU A 976 32.11 -18.94 -40.95
CA LEU A 976 31.17 -19.54 -40.02
C LEU A 976 31.82 -19.87 -38.67
N ASP A 977 31.20 -19.40 -37.59
CA ASP A 977 31.59 -19.68 -36.21
C ASP A 977 30.70 -20.80 -35.61
N THR A 978 29.42 -20.84 -36.00
CA THR A 978 28.45 -21.83 -35.51
C THR A 978 27.68 -22.46 -36.66
N LEU A 979 27.67 -23.80 -36.69
CA LEU A 979 26.86 -24.61 -37.59
C LEU A 979 25.97 -25.54 -36.75
N ASN A 980 24.66 -25.40 -36.92
CA ASN A 980 23.68 -26.32 -36.34
C ASN A 980 22.99 -27.12 -37.45
N ILE A 981 23.17 -28.43 -37.43
CA ILE A 981 22.50 -29.42 -38.30
C ILE A 981 21.83 -30.53 -37.46
N SER A 982 21.52 -30.23 -36.19
CA SER A 982 20.88 -31.18 -35.27
C SER A 982 19.42 -31.48 -35.68
N PHE A 983 18.82 -32.55 -35.16
CA PHE A 983 17.44 -32.95 -35.50
C PHE A 983 17.23 -33.05 -37.01
N ASN A 984 18.04 -33.88 -37.66
CA ASN A 984 17.95 -34.17 -39.09
C ASN A 984 18.01 -35.70 -39.30
N SER A 985 18.09 -36.15 -40.56
CA SER A 985 18.00 -37.57 -40.94
C SER A 985 19.33 -38.10 -41.49
N LEU A 986 20.47 -37.54 -41.09
CA LEU A 986 21.79 -37.93 -41.59
C LEU A 986 22.19 -39.31 -41.08
N GLU A 987 22.33 -40.30 -41.98
CA GLU A 987 22.87 -41.64 -41.63
C GLU A 987 24.41 -41.67 -41.60
N ARG A 988 25.03 -40.78 -42.37
CA ARG A 988 26.48 -40.62 -42.49
C ARG A 988 26.80 -39.14 -42.70
N PHE A 989 28.00 -38.72 -42.29
CA PHE A 989 28.47 -37.36 -42.51
C PHE A 989 29.94 -37.37 -42.94
N ASP A 990 30.23 -36.91 -44.16
CA ASP A 990 31.60 -36.76 -44.62
C ASP A 990 32.22 -35.51 -43.98
N ILE A 991 33.08 -35.74 -42.99
CA ILE A 991 33.82 -34.68 -42.29
C ILE A 991 34.61 -33.80 -43.27
N GLY A 992 34.97 -34.32 -44.46
CA GLY A 992 35.61 -33.53 -45.52
C GLY A 992 34.83 -32.28 -45.94
N ALA A 993 33.49 -32.30 -45.85
CA ALA A 993 32.64 -31.15 -46.15
C ALA A 993 32.91 -29.96 -45.22
N LEU A 994 33.46 -30.17 -44.02
CA LEU A 994 33.82 -29.12 -43.07
C LEU A 994 35.20 -28.49 -43.34
N SER A 995 35.98 -29.02 -44.29
CA SER A 995 37.34 -28.52 -44.57
C SER A 995 37.43 -27.02 -44.89
N PRO A 996 36.45 -26.35 -45.52
CA PRO A 996 36.49 -24.90 -45.71
C PRO A 996 36.28 -24.10 -44.41
N LEU A 997 35.71 -24.70 -43.36
CA LEU A 997 35.21 -24.04 -42.15
C LEU A 997 36.28 -23.93 -41.05
N GLN A 998 37.43 -23.35 -41.37
CA GLN A 998 38.59 -23.23 -40.48
C GLN A 998 38.37 -22.33 -39.25
N LYS A 999 37.24 -21.63 -39.16
CA LYS A 999 36.84 -20.78 -38.03
C LYS A 999 35.76 -21.39 -37.15
N LEU A 1000 35.22 -22.56 -37.52
CA LEU A 1000 34.12 -23.18 -36.82
C LEU A 1000 34.49 -23.45 -35.36
N LYS A 1001 33.70 -22.91 -34.45
CA LYS A 1001 33.83 -23.06 -32.99
C LYS A 1001 32.78 -24.00 -32.42
N THR A 1002 31.57 -23.95 -32.97
CA THR A 1002 30.45 -24.73 -32.47
C THR A 1002 29.86 -25.56 -33.60
N PHE A 1003 29.80 -26.87 -33.41
CA PHE A 1003 29.20 -27.80 -34.34
C PHE A 1003 28.17 -28.67 -33.64
N LEU A 1004 26.89 -28.43 -33.95
CA LEU A 1004 25.78 -29.18 -33.36
C LEU A 1004 25.23 -30.15 -34.41
N VAL A 1005 25.41 -31.45 -34.20
CA VAL A 1005 24.95 -32.53 -35.08
C VAL A 1005 24.21 -33.63 -34.29
N GLY A 1006 23.76 -33.29 -33.07
CA GLY A 1006 22.94 -34.18 -32.25
C GLY A 1006 21.60 -34.53 -32.91
N VAL A 1007 20.96 -35.60 -32.45
CA VAL A 1007 19.65 -36.08 -32.91
C VAL A 1007 19.63 -36.28 -34.43
N ASN A 1008 20.52 -37.16 -34.90
CA ASN A 1008 20.60 -37.62 -36.29
C ASN A 1008 20.70 -39.17 -36.29
N ASN A 1009 20.88 -39.80 -37.45
CA ASN A 1009 20.97 -41.26 -37.57
C ASN A 1009 22.41 -41.74 -37.79
N LEU A 1010 23.42 -41.01 -37.29
CA LEU A 1010 24.83 -41.31 -37.59
C LEU A 1010 25.26 -42.63 -36.94
N ARG A 1011 25.65 -43.60 -37.77
CA ARG A 1011 26.13 -44.93 -37.31
C ARG A 1011 27.65 -45.02 -37.12
N GLU A 1012 28.38 -44.09 -37.71
CA GLU A 1012 29.83 -43.99 -37.61
C GLU A 1012 30.26 -42.53 -37.44
N PHE A 1013 31.36 -42.29 -36.71
CA PHE A 1013 31.88 -40.95 -36.51
C PHE A 1013 33.41 -40.95 -36.33
N ASP A 1014 34.13 -40.32 -37.25
CA ASP A 1014 35.60 -40.24 -37.21
C ASP A 1014 36.06 -38.98 -36.45
N ALA A 1015 36.10 -39.09 -35.12
CA ALA A 1015 36.50 -38.00 -34.24
C ALA A 1015 37.93 -37.48 -34.49
N LEU A 1016 38.84 -38.34 -34.96
CA LEU A 1016 40.23 -37.94 -35.24
C LEU A 1016 40.31 -37.10 -36.52
N ARG A 1017 39.58 -37.49 -37.57
CA ARG A 1017 39.47 -36.69 -38.79
C ARG A 1017 38.77 -35.36 -38.54
N LEU A 1018 37.81 -35.30 -37.61
CA LEU A 1018 37.16 -34.04 -37.24
C LEU A 1018 38.13 -33.02 -36.64
N VAL A 1019 38.84 -33.37 -35.58
CA VAL A 1019 39.83 -32.46 -34.95
C VAL A 1019 40.97 -32.11 -35.92
N ASN A 1020 41.29 -33.06 -36.81
CA ASN A 1020 42.02 -32.91 -38.08
C ASN A 1020 41.61 -31.70 -38.93
N THR A 1021 40.31 -31.66 -39.21
CA THR A 1021 39.72 -30.83 -40.27
C THR A 1021 39.34 -29.44 -39.76
N VAL A 1022 38.86 -29.35 -38.51
CA VAL A 1022 38.41 -28.12 -37.85
C VAL A 1022 39.13 -27.91 -36.51
N PRO A 1023 40.39 -27.44 -36.51
CA PRO A 1023 41.22 -27.41 -35.30
C PRO A 1023 40.81 -26.34 -34.27
N LYS A 1024 39.89 -25.44 -34.61
CA LYS A 1024 39.37 -24.38 -33.72
C LYS A 1024 38.03 -24.73 -33.06
N LEU A 1025 37.56 -25.96 -33.26
CA LEU A 1025 36.32 -26.41 -32.65
C LEU A 1025 36.47 -26.33 -31.13
N GLU A 1026 35.47 -25.72 -30.47
CA GLU A 1026 35.40 -25.53 -29.03
C GLU A 1026 34.28 -26.40 -28.45
N LEU A 1027 33.13 -26.45 -29.12
CA LEU A 1027 31.92 -27.16 -28.69
C LEU A 1027 31.39 -28.10 -29.78
N ILE A 1028 31.09 -29.34 -29.39
CA ILE A 1028 30.42 -30.33 -30.25
C ILE A 1028 29.22 -30.98 -29.55
N ASP A 1029 28.12 -31.15 -30.28
CA ASP A 1029 27.01 -32.00 -29.85
C ASP A 1029 26.82 -33.17 -30.81
N LEU A 1030 26.85 -34.39 -30.26
CA LEU A 1030 26.65 -35.67 -30.95
C LEU A 1030 25.58 -36.53 -30.30
N ASN A 1031 24.86 -36.02 -29.29
CA ASN A 1031 23.90 -36.82 -28.56
C ASN A 1031 22.80 -37.36 -29.47
N ASP A 1032 22.18 -38.46 -29.05
CA ASP A 1032 21.03 -39.07 -29.74
C ASP A 1032 21.28 -39.41 -31.22
N ASN A 1033 22.49 -39.90 -31.52
CA ASN A 1033 22.85 -40.57 -32.77
C ASN A 1033 22.92 -42.09 -32.59
N GLU A 1034 23.03 -42.86 -33.68
CA GLU A 1034 23.11 -44.33 -33.67
C GLU A 1034 24.53 -44.89 -33.41
N ILE A 1035 25.43 -44.14 -32.77
CA ILE A 1035 26.85 -44.53 -32.59
C ILE A 1035 26.97 -45.70 -31.58
N PRO A 1036 27.62 -46.82 -31.96
CA PRO A 1036 27.76 -48.00 -31.08
C PRO A 1036 28.57 -47.72 -29.80
N CYS A 1037 28.15 -48.32 -28.68
CA CYS A 1037 28.86 -48.17 -27.40
C CYS A 1037 30.32 -48.66 -27.40
N ASN A 1038 30.72 -49.49 -28.35
CA ASN A 1038 32.11 -49.94 -28.48
C ASN A 1038 33.04 -48.86 -29.05
N ASP A 1039 32.52 -47.93 -29.86
CA ASP A 1039 33.31 -46.88 -30.53
C ASP A 1039 33.39 -45.59 -29.68
N LEU A 1040 32.40 -45.40 -28.80
CA LEU A 1040 32.27 -44.22 -27.94
C LEU A 1040 33.52 -43.94 -27.06
N PRO A 1041 34.17 -44.93 -26.41
CA PRO A 1041 35.37 -44.66 -25.60
C PRO A 1041 36.53 -44.05 -26.41
N HIS A 1042 36.68 -44.44 -27.67
CA HIS A 1042 37.70 -43.90 -28.57
C HIS A 1042 37.37 -42.45 -28.95
N ILE A 1043 36.12 -42.17 -29.31
CA ILE A 1043 35.64 -40.81 -29.65
C ILE A 1043 35.83 -39.86 -28.48
N LEU A 1044 35.38 -40.24 -27.28
CA LEU A 1044 35.50 -39.42 -26.07
C LEU A 1044 36.96 -39.20 -25.66
N THR A 1045 37.83 -40.18 -25.88
CA THR A 1045 39.27 -40.03 -25.64
C THR A 1045 39.85 -38.96 -26.57
N VAL A 1046 39.46 -38.93 -27.85
CA VAL A 1046 39.89 -37.88 -28.79
C VAL A 1046 39.41 -36.51 -28.33
N PHE A 1047 38.14 -36.36 -27.95
CA PHE A 1047 37.59 -35.08 -27.48
C PHE A 1047 38.28 -34.57 -26.21
N LYS A 1048 38.48 -35.45 -25.21
CA LYS A 1048 39.23 -35.12 -23.98
C LYS A 1048 40.66 -34.72 -24.27
N THR A 1049 41.35 -35.45 -25.15
CA THR A 1049 42.75 -35.17 -25.52
C THR A 1049 42.88 -33.80 -26.19
N HIS A 1050 41.88 -33.38 -26.96
CA HIS A 1050 41.85 -32.09 -27.66
C HIS A 1050 41.09 -30.99 -26.91
N ARG A 1051 40.66 -31.23 -25.65
CA ARG A 1051 39.90 -30.28 -24.81
C ARG A 1051 38.62 -29.74 -25.44
N LEU A 1052 37.95 -30.55 -26.26
CA LEU A 1052 36.63 -30.20 -26.80
C LEU A 1052 35.58 -30.28 -25.71
N GLU A 1053 34.77 -29.23 -25.57
CA GLU A 1053 33.54 -29.29 -24.81
C GLU A 1053 32.52 -30.09 -25.63
N TYR A 1054 31.85 -31.04 -24.99
CA TYR A 1054 30.79 -31.81 -25.62
C TYR A 1054 29.56 -31.85 -24.72
N VAL A 1055 28.39 -31.75 -25.35
CA VAL A 1055 27.12 -31.76 -24.64
C VAL A 1055 26.92 -33.15 -24.01
N THR A 1056 26.56 -33.21 -22.73
CA THR A 1056 26.27 -34.48 -22.02
C THR A 1056 24.81 -34.49 -21.58
N ASN A 1057 24.17 -35.67 -21.62
CA ASN A 1057 22.74 -35.76 -21.33
C ASN A 1057 22.51 -35.60 -19.81
N THR A 1058 21.71 -34.60 -19.40
CA THR A 1058 21.54 -34.21 -17.98
C THR A 1058 20.49 -34.99 -17.20
N GLU A 1059 19.86 -36.00 -17.81
CA GLU A 1059 18.81 -36.78 -17.14
C GLU A 1059 19.29 -38.17 -16.69
N THR A 1060 18.78 -38.56 -15.54
CA THR A 1060 19.27 -39.57 -14.61
C THR A 1060 19.19 -41.04 -15.08
N THR A 1061 20.11 -41.83 -14.52
CA THR A 1061 20.08 -43.30 -14.29
C THR A 1061 20.21 -44.26 -15.48
N SER A 1062 21.42 -44.80 -15.70
CA SER A 1062 21.80 -46.16 -15.24
C SER A 1062 23.15 -46.65 -15.83
N VAL A 1063 23.96 -47.22 -14.92
CA VAL A 1063 25.02 -48.25 -15.07
C VAL A 1063 25.98 -48.22 -16.27
N GLY A 1064 27.25 -47.86 -16.01
CA GLY A 1064 28.42 -48.20 -16.83
C GLY A 1064 29.29 -46.99 -17.16
N ASN A 1065 30.48 -46.89 -16.54
CA ASN A 1065 31.46 -45.80 -16.71
C ASN A 1065 31.76 -45.47 -18.19
N PHE A 1066 31.30 -44.31 -18.70
CA PHE A 1066 31.97 -43.38 -19.63
C PHE A 1066 31.13 -42.08 -19.75
N ASP A 1067 31.50 -40.99 -19.03
CA ASP A 1067 31.04 -39.58 -19.16
C ASP A 1067 29.57 -39.23 -19.52
N ARG A 1068 28.57 -40.10 -19.28
CA ARG A 1068 27.12 -39.81 -19.49
C ARG A 1068 26.72 -39.40 -20.93
N VAL A 1069 27.44 -39.88 -21.94
CA VAL A 1069 27.05 -39.74 -23.36
C VAL A 1069 26.27 -40.98 -23.80
N ALA A 1070 25.10 -40.78 -24.42
CA ALA A 1070 24.26 -41.88 -24.91
C ALA A 1070 24.93 -42.58 -26.10
N CYS A 1071 24.97 -43.92 -26.07
CA CYS A 1071 25.39 -44.75 -27.19
C CYS A 1071 24.37 -45.86 -27.42
N THR A 1072 24.30 -46.37 -28.64
CA THR A 1072 23.45 -47.53 -28.93
C THR A 1072 24.14 -48.79 -28.36
N PRO A 1073 23.46 -49.57 -27.49
CA PRO A 1073 24.01 -50.80 -26.95
C PRO A 1073 24.44 -51.70 -28.10
N SER A 1074 25.70 -52.10 -28.12
CA SER A 1074 26.21 -53.07 -29.08
C SER A 1074 25.32 -54.31 -29.00
N GLU A 1075 24.49 -54.58 -30.01
CA GLU A 1075 23.62 -55.75 -29.99
C GLU A 1075 24.45 -56.99 -29.66
N SER A 1076 24.00 -57.78 -28.69
CA SER A 1076 24.48 -59.14 -28.54
C SER A 1076 24.31 -59.81 -29.90
N PRO A 1077 25.36 -60.39 -30.48
CA PRO A 1077 25.31 -60.85 -31.86
C PRO A 1077 24.17 -61.86 -31.98
N GLN A 1078 23.27 -61.65 -32.95
CA GLN A 1078 22.13 -62.52 -33.22
C GLN A 1078 22.51 -63.99 -32.96
N MET A 1079 21.90 -64.57 -31.93
CA MET A 1079 22.08 -65.99 -31.64
C MET A 1079 21.56 -66.78 -32.84
N LEU A 1080 22.46 -67.45 -33.56
CA LEU A 1080 22.11 -68.35 -34.65
C LEU A 1080 21.18 -69.44 -34.11
N ASN A 1081 19.94 -69.48 -34.62
CA ASN A 1081 18.97 -70.55 -34.36
C ASN A 1081 19.65 -71.92 -34.53
N ALA A 1082 19.42 -72.87 -33.62
CA ALA A 1082 20.00 -74.22 -33.66
C ALA A 1082 19.79 -74.95 -35.01
N SER A 1083 18.74 -74.59 -35.76
CA SER A 1083 18.50 -75.07 -37.13
C SER A 1083 19.44 -74.44 -38.17
N ILE A 1084 19.76 -73.16 -38.04
CA ILE A 1084 20.71 -72.42 -38.88
C ILE A 1084 22.14 -72.81 -38.52
N TYR A 1085 22.46 -72.98 -37.23
CA TYR A 1085 23.75 -73.50 -36.76
C TYR A 1085 24.05 -74.90 -37.34
N LYS A 1086 23.06 -75.81 -37.36
CA LYS A 1086 23.17 -77.13 -38.03
C LYS A 1086 23.28 -77.03 -39.55
N SER A 1087 22.60 -76.05 -40.17
CA SER A 1087 22.66 -75.80 -41.62
C SER A 1087 24.02 -75.25 -42.06
N VAL A 1088 24.59 -74.33 -41.28
CA VAL A 1088 25.92 -73.74 -41.48
C VAL A 1088 27.01 -74.79 -41.23
N LEU A 1089 26.94 -75.59 -40.16
CA LEU A 1089 27.86 -76.72 -39.93
C LEU A 1089 27.83 -77.74 -41.07
N ARG A 1090 26.65 -78.09 -41.62
CA ARG A 1090 26.57 -78.97 -42.81
C ARG A 1090 27.18 -78.34 -44.06
N LYS A 1091 26.95 -77.04 -44.30
CA LYS A 1091 27.54 -76.31 -45.44
C LYS A 1091 29.05 -76.16 -45.31
N ILE A 1092 29.57 -76.00 -44.09
CA ILE A 1092 31.00 -75.95 -43.78
C ILE A 1092 31.62 -77.34 -43.94
N HIS A 1093 30.98 -78.41 -43.44
CA HIS A 1093 31.43 -79.79 -43.65
C HIS A 1093 31.52 -80.12 -45.15
N GLY A 1094 30.48 -79.80 -45.93
CA GLY A 1094 30.48 -80.01 -47.38
C GLY A 1094 31.53 -79.15 -48.14
N LYS A 1095 31.84 -77.94 -47.65
CA LYS A 1095 32.94 -77.13 -48.20
C LYS A 1095 34.32 -77.61 -47.77
N LEU A 1096 34.48 -78.14 -46.56
CA LEU A 1096 35.73 -78.74 -46.08
C LEU A 1096 36.02 -80.07 -46.79
N ASP A 1097 35.00 -80.89 -47.05
CA ASP A 1097 35.09 -82.09 -47.90
C ASP A 1097 35.47 -81.70 -49.34
N SER A 1098 34.88 -80.62 -49.88
CA SER A 1098 35.29 -80.06 -51.19
C SER A 1098 36.73 -79.54 -51.19
N VAL A 1099 37.22 -78.98 -50.08
CA VAL A 1099 38.63 -78.55 -49.92
C VAL A 1099 39.55 -79.78 -49.81
N LEU A 1100 39.19 -80.81 -49.05
CA LEU A 1100 39.91 -82.09 -48.96
C LEU A 1100 39.94 -82.86 -50.29
N ASP A 1101 38.85 -82.82 -51.07
CA ASP A 1101 38.79 -83.38 -52.42
C ASP A 1101 39.62 -82.54 -53.41
N SER A 1102 39.70 -81.21 -53.25
CA SER A 1102 40.62 -80.36 -54.03
C SER A 1102 42.09 -80.52 -53.63
N LEU A 1103 42.36 -81.08 -52.44
CA LEU A 1103 43.69 -81.45 -51.94
C LEU A 1103 44.12 -82.85 -52.40
N ARG A 1104 43.23 -83.65 -53.01
CA ARG A 1104 43.60 -84.86 -53.75
C ARG A 1104 44.13 -84.45 -55.12
N THR A 1105 45.46 -84.48 -55.30
CA THR A 1105 46.01 -84.45 -56.66
C THR A 1105 45.73 -85.78 -57.38
N PRO A 1106 45.56 -85.81 -58.72
CA PRO A 1106 45.12 -86.99 -59.49
C PRO A 1106 46.17 -88.10 -59.65
N SER A 1107 47.12 -88.22 -58.72
CA SER A 1107 48.19 -89.22 -58.79
C SER A 1107 48.29 -89.98 -57.48
N GLU A 1108 48.03 -91.29 -57.58
CA GLU A 1108 48.46 -92.38 -56.70
C GLU A 1108 47.50 -92.82 -55.55
N GLY A 1109 46.98 -94.03 -55.72
CA GLY A 1109 47.27 -95.16 -54.81
C GLY A 1109 46.51 -95.24 -53.48
N PRO A 1110 45.68 -96.28 -53.24
CA PRO A 1110 44.68 -96.26 -52.19
C PRO A 1110 45.20 -96.80 -50.84
N THR A 1111 46.13 -96.13 -50.16
CA THR A 1111 46.40 -96.34 -48.72
C THR A 1111 47.39 -95.30 -48.20
N ASP A 1112 46.93 -94.12 -47.79
CA ASP A 1112 47.70 -93.22 -46.91
C ASP A 1112 47.04 -93.21 -45.52
N THR A 1113 47.70 -93.82 -44.55
CA THR A 1113 47.22 -93.91 -43.15
C THR A 1113 47.18 -92.54 -42.48
N ASN A 1114 47.99 -91.58 -42.92
CA ASN A 1114 48.01 -90.23 -42.34
C ASN A 1114 46.85 -89.37 -42.83
N SER A 1115 46.45 -89.51 -44.10
CA SER A 1115 45.22 -88.91 -44.62
C SER A 1115 43.98 -89.39 -43.85
N LYS A 1116 43.89 -90.70 -43.57
CA LYS A 1116 42.81 -91.26 -42.72
C LYS A 1116 42.87 -90.77 -41.28
N ALA A 1117 44.05 -90.58 -40.71
CA ALA A 1117 44.21 -90.05 -39.35
C ALA A 1117 43.79 -88.57 -39.25
N ILE A 1118 44.07 -87.77 -40.29
CA ILE A 1118 43.62 -86.38 -40.37
C ILE A 1118 42.11 -86.32 -40.54
N GLN A 1119 41.54 -87.13 -41.44
CA GLN A 1119 40.08 -87.21 -41.61
C GLN A 1119 39.40 -87.64 -40.32
N SER A 1120 39.90 -88.68 -39.64
CA SER A 1120 39.37 -89.15 -38.37
C SER A 1120 39.44 -88.08 -37.26
N LYS A 1121 40.51 -87.26 -37.22
CA LYS A 1121 40.60 -86.14 -36.27
C LYS A 1121 39.66 -85.00 -36.62
N ILE A 1122 39.45 -84.71 -37.91
CA ILE A 1122 38.46 -83.72 -38.36
C ILE A 1122 37.05 -84.21 -38.01
N ASP A 1123 36.74 -85.48 -38.26
CA ASP A 1123 35.45 -86.09 -37.92
C ASP A 1123 35.22 -86.13 -36.40
N SER A 1124 36.26 -86.39 -35.61
CA SER A 1124 36.21 -86.31 -34.14
C SER A 1124 36.03 -84.87 -33.64
N LEU A 1125 36.66 -83.89 -34.28
CA LEU A 1125 36.46 -82.48 -33.96
C LEU A 1125 35.03 -82.06 -34.26
N PHE A 1126 34.50 -82.50 -35.41
CA PHE A 1126 33.12 -82.25 -35.82
C PHE A 1126 32.12 -82.94 -34.89
N SER A 1127 32.34 -84.19 -34.49
CA SER A 1127 31.46 -84.89 -33.55
C SER A 1127 31.47 -84.23 -32.17
N THR A 1128 32.63 -83.71 -31.73
CA THR A 1128 32.75 -82.94 -30.47
C THR A 1128 31.95 -81.64 -30.56
N LEU A 1129 32.14 -80.86 -31.63
CA LEU A 1129 31.39 -79.62 -31.88
C LEU A 1129 29.87 -79.86 -32.05
N GLN A 1130 29.48 -81.01 -32.60
CA GLN A 1130 28.09 -81.38 -32.78
C GLN A 1130 27.45 -81.87 -31.47
N SER A 1131 28.23 -82.51 -30.58
CA SER A 1131 27.79 -82.91 -29.24
C SER A 1131 27.66 -81.72 -28.29
N SER A 1132 28.55 -80.71 -28.38
CA SER A 1132 28.43 -79.48 -27.59
C SER A 1132 27.21 -78.66 -28.01
N ALA A 1133 26.79 -78.73 -29.29
CA ALA A 1133 25.58 -78.09 -29.79
C ALA A 1133 24.26 -78.71 -29.28
N THR A 1134 24.30 -79.88 -28.62
CA THR A 1134 23.10 -80.55 -28.07
C THR A 1134 22.92 -80.40 -26.56
N ARG A 1135 23.92 -79.88 -25.83
CA ARG A 1135 23.78 -79.45 -24.43
C ARG A 1135 23.66 -77.93 -24.46
N ASN A 1136 22.53 -77.36 -24.01
CA ASN A 1136 22.22 -75.92 -24.09
C ASN A 1136 23.22 -75.01 -23.31
N GLU A 1137 24.45 -74.86 -23.80
CA GLU A 1137 25.40 -73.81 -23.44
C GLU A 1137 25.47 -72.80 -24.60
N SER A 1138 25.36 -71.50 -24.30
CA SER A 1138 25.24 -70.41 -25.28
C SER A 1138 26.59 -69.97 -25.85
N VAL A 1139 26.75 -69.96 -27.19
CA VAL A 1139 27.96 -69.48 -27.91
C VAL A 1139 27.56 -68.40 -28.94
N SER A 1140 28.31 -67.30 -29.04
CA SER A 1140 27.98 -66.13 -29.87
C SER A 1140 28.46 -66.26 -31.34
N ALA A 1141 27.85 -65.52 -32.29
CA ALA A 1141 28.24 -65.59 -33.72
C ALA A 1141 29.70 -65.14 -33.98
N PHE A 1142 30.23 -64.21 -33.17
CA PHE A 1142 31.63 -63.79 -33.25
C PHE A 1142 32.59 -64.90 -32.78
N GLN A 1143 32.22 -65.66 -31.75
CA GLN A 1143 32.99 -66.83 -31.30
C GLN A 1143 32.97 -67.96 -32.35
N VAL A 1144 31.87 -68.12 -33.09
CA VAL A 1144 31.76 -69.06 -34.21
C VAL A 1144 32.67 -68.65 -35.37
N VAL A 1145 32.71 -67.36 -35.74
CA VAL A 1145 33.64 -66.84 -36.76
C VAL A 1145 35.09 -66.97 -36.31
N LEU A 1146 35.39 -66.73 -35.02
CA LEU A 1146 36.72 -66.92 -34.45
C LEU A 1146 37.16 -68.39 -34.47
N ILE A 1147 36.26 -69.33 -34.11
CA ILE A 1147 36.50 -70.78 -34.19
C ILE A 1147 36.70 -71.21 -35.64
N ILE A 1148 35.89 -70.70 -36.59
CA ILE A 1148 36.05 -70.98 -38.03
C ILE A 1148 37.38 -70.44 -38.54
N MET A 1149 37.77 -69.21 -38.18
CA MET A 1149 39.09 -68.66 -38.54
C MET A 1149 40.23 -69.44 -37.91
N CYS A 1150 40.12 -69.84 -36.64
CA CYS A 1150 41.12 -70.69 -35.97
C CYS A 1150 41.23 -72.08 -36.61
N VAL A 1151 40.12 -72.71 -37.00
CA VAL A 1151 40.12 -74.01 -37.71
C VAL A 1151 40.70 -73.87 -39.11
N VAL A 1152 40.34 -72.82 -39.87
CA VAL A 1152 40.91 -72.56 -41.19
C VAL A 1152 42.41 -72.25 -41.11
N ILE A 1153 42.85 -71.45 -40.13
CA ILE A 1153 44.27 -71.15 -39.87
C ILE A 1153 45.01 -72.41 -39.42
N CYS A 1154 44.45 -73.22 -38.52
CA CYS A 1154 45.05 -74.49 -38.08
C CYS A 1154 45.15 -75.49 -39.23
N VAL A 1155 44.14 -75.60 -40.11
CA VAL A 1155 44.19 -76.46 -41.30
C VAL A 1155 45.21 -75.93 -42.31
N PHE A 1156 45.32 -74.62 -42.52
CA PHE A 1156 46.37 -74.02 -43.36
C PHE A 1156 47.77 -74.18 -42.76
N GLN A 1157 47.91 -74.07 -41.43
CA GLN A 1157 49.18 -74.27 -40.73
C GLN A 1157 49.57 -75.76 -40.71
N LEU A 1158 48.66 -76.70 -40.43
CA LEU A 1158 48.88 -78.14 -40.56
C LEU A 1158 49.23 -78.52 -42.00
N TYR A 1159 48.59 -77.91 -43.00
CA TYR A 1159 48.95 -78.07 -44.40
C TYR A 1159 50.34 -77.48 -44.72
N SER A 1160 50.71 -76.34 -44.14
CA SER A 1160 52.05 -75.75 -44.29
C SER A 1160 53.15 -76.57 -43.59
N VAL A 1161 52.82 -77.23 -42.47
CA VAL A 1161 53.69 -78.17 -41.74
C VAL A 1161 53.81 -79.49 -42.51
N TYR A 1162 52.71 -80.04 -43.04
CA TYR A 1162 52.71 -81.20 -43.94
C TYR A 1162 53.54 -80.93 -45.21
N LYS A 1163 53.41 -79.74 -45.81
CA LYS A 1163 54.22 -79.30 -46.97
C LYS A 1163 55.71 -79.09 -46.61
N ARG A 1164 56.04 -78.71 -45.37
CA ARG A 1164 57.43 -78.65 -44.87
C ARG A 1164 58.02 -80.02 -44.53
N CYS A 1165 57.29 -80.90 -43.84
CA CYS A 1165 57.75 -82.25 -43.49
C CYS A 1165 57.90 -83.17 -44.70
N ARG A 1166 57.06 -82.99 -45.74
CA ARG A 1166 57.18 -83.66 -47.05
C ARG A 1166 58.53 -83.43 -47.74
N ASN A 1167 59.24 -82.34 -47.42
CA ASN A 1167 60.53 -82.03 -48.04
C ASN A 1167 61.74 -82.50 -47.21
N THR A 1168 61.56 -83.11 -46.03
CA THR A 1168 62.68 -83.44 -45.12
C THR A 1168 62.72 -84.88 -44.58
N ASN A 1169 61.82 -85.79 -44.99
CA ASN A 1169 61.81 -87.21 -44.59
C ASN A 1169 62.04 -87.45 -43.08
N ARG A 1170 61.49 -86.58 -42.23
CA ARG A 1170 61.41 -86.79 -40.78
C ARG A 1170 59.94 -86.91 -40.41
N SER A 1171 59.64 -87.94 -39.62
CA SER A 1171 58.30 -88.28 -39.12
C SER A 1171 57.68 -87.14 -38.34
#